data_AF-A0A534T646-F1
#
_entry.id   AF-A0A534T646-F1
#
_cell.length_a   1.000
_cell.length_b   1.000
_cell.length_c   1.000
_cell.angle_alpha   90.00
_cell.angle_beta   90.00
_cell.angle_gamma   90.00
#
_symmetry.space_group_name_H-M   'P 1'
#
loop_
_entity.id
_entity.type
_entity.pdbx_description
1 polymer ?
#
loop_
_entity_poly.entity_id
_entity_poly.type
_entity_poly.pdbx_seq_one_letter_code
_entity_poly.pdbx_strand_id
1 'polypeptide(L)'
;MTSGDRFLMCAPRFYRVAYVINPWMEGNVGRTDAEVATRQWEGLRAELARRAGLDDVEPADGLPDMPFAANAGLVHDGTFIPARFRFPQRQPEVPHFTSWFRDRGYRIVPLPSSGTFEGEGDALFQPGAPLVWGGYGVRTSLQAHRDLADLLDVEVIPLRLVDERFYHLDTCFCPLPGGRVVYYPDAFDHDSLATIRARVPAENRCEVDATDALNFACNAVVAGGAYITNFAGPALRERLAGWGLEAVVCPLTQFILAGGAAKCLALHLTHPGARRAAAAPRVLSGVRERVVEVQGDLLDTGLMNTFLDCITEGGGSFEIETFQAGLRHDQASLARVRVVAPSPERLDAILTRLVQMGARVAEEDRDARLEAATQPGVAPRDFYSTTIYPTEVRVGGQWVRVTGQRMDAVIVIDGPPDAPRASCRLLRGLAVDDRVVCGIEGIRIHPTHVPAAGETFGFMTAETSSERRVELAVDRIAWEMRRLRDRGGKIVVVAGPVVIHTGGGPHLARLVRHGYVQALLAGNGLAAHDIEQARFGTSLGVDLKRGINVRGGHRNHLYAINLVRECGGIRQAVERGELREGILYECVENGVPFVLAGSIRDDGPLPETLMDLLAAQEAYARAIEGADMILMLSSMLHAIGVGNMTPAGVRLIYVDISPAVVTKLADRGSVESTGIVTDVGLFLNLLDARLGALE
;
A
#
# COMPACT_ATOMS: atom_id res chain seq x y z
N MET A 1 3.10 43.67 -33.34
CA MET A 1 2.91 42.35 -33.99
C MET A 1 1.76 41.70 -33.27
N THR A 2 0.60 41.56 -33.90
CA THR A 2 -0.52 40.78 -33.35
C THR A 2 0.00 39.39 -33.05
N SER A 3 -0.18 38.89 -31.82
CA SER A 3 0.27 37.54 -31.50
C SER A 3 -0.45 36.55 -32.42
N GLY A 4 0.24 35.48 -32.82
CA GLY A 4 -0.35 34.43 -33.65
C GLY A 4 -1.37 33.56 -32.89
N ASP A 5 -1.77 33.96 -31.69
CA ASP A 5 -2.67 33.20 -30.83
C ASP A 5 -4.10 33.28 -31.35
N ARG A 6 -4.78 32.15 -31.41
CA ARG A 6 -6.22 32.05 -31.68
C ARG A 6 -6.91 31.21 -30.64
N PHE A 7 -8.10 31.62 -30.20
CA PHE A 7 -8.91 30.88 -29.24
C PHE A 7 -10.31 30.59 -29.78
N LEU A 8 -10.84 29.42 -29.44
CA LEU A 8 -12.24 29.06 -29.64
C LEU A 8 -13.01 29.28 -28.34
N MET A 9 -14.14 29.98 -28.43
CA MET A 9 -15.07 30.21 -27.32
C MET A 9 -16.48 29.77 -27.71
N CYS A 10 -17.34 29.57 -26.71
CA CYS A 10 -18.76 29.29 -26.90
C CYS A 10 -19.60 30.25 -26.05
N ALA A 11 -20.60 30.88 -26.67
CA ALA A 11 -21.46 31.84 -25.97
C ALA A 11 -22.34 31.16 -24.91
N PRO A 12 -22.60 31.78 -23.75
CA PRO A 12 -23.34 31.18 -22.64
C PRO A 12 -24.87 31.21 -22.82
N ARG A 13 -25.39 31.10 -24.05
CA ARG A 13 -26.82 31.25 -24.36
C ARG A 13 -27.71 30.27 -23.57
N PHE A 14 -27.23 29.05 -23.37
CA PHE A 14 -27.93 27.99 -22.63
C PHE A 14 -27.23 27.64 -21.31
N TYR A 15 -26.31 28.48 -20.85
CA TYR A 15 -25.53 28.25 -19.64
C TYR A 15 -26.41 28.24 -18.40
N ARG A 16 -26.22 27.20 -17.57
CA ARG A 16 -26.79 27.09 -16.22
C ARG A 16 -26.13 25.93 -15.48
N VAL A 17 -26.07 25.99 -14.15
CA VAL A 17 -25.76 24.79 -13.36
C VAL A 17 -27.02 23.90 -13.35
N ALA A 18 -27.05 22.87 -14.20
CA ALA A 18 -28.19 21.97 -14.36
C ALA A 18 -28.08 20.66 -13.58
N TYR A 19 -26.87 20.31 -13.14
CA TYR A 19 -26.52 19.05 -12.48
C TYR A 19 -25.26 19.26 -11.63
N VAL A 20 -24.84 18.23 -10.89
CA VAL A 20 -23.62 18.24 -10.08
C VAL A 20 -22.68 17.14 -10.56
N ILE A 21 -21.52 17.53 -11.07
CA ILE A 21 -20.44 16.62 -11.52
C ILE A 21 -19.06 17.03 -11.00
N ASN A 22 -19.00 18.06 -10.15
CA ASN A 22 -17.83 18.49 -9.41
C ASN A 22 -18.28 19.19 -8.11
N PRO A 23 -17.39 19.36 -7.11
CA PRO A 23 -17.76 19.94 -5.82
C PRO A 23 -18.27 21.39 -5.87
N TRP A 24 -17.89 22.17 -6.89
CA TRP A 24 -18.31 23.58 -7.01
C TRP A 24 -19.77 23.72 -7.43
N MET A 25 -20.31 22.74 -8.16
CA MET A 25 -21.72 22.71 -8.55
C MET A 25 -22.67 22.35 -7.39
N GLU A 26 -22.14 21.73 -6.34
CA GLU A 26 -22.92 21.31 -5.17
C GLU A 26 -23.63 22.51 -4.53
N GLY A 27 -24.95 22.41 -4.34
CA GLY A 27 -25.76 23.51 -3.84
C GLY A 27 -25.97 24.71 -4.79
N ASN A 28 -25.46 24.67 -6.02
CA ASN A 28 -25.55 25.77 -7.00
C ASN A 28 -26.51 25.51 -8.18
N VAL A 29 -27.17 24.33 -8.22
CA VAL A 29 -28.17 24.00 -9.25
C VAL A 29 -29.26 25.07 -9.33
N GLY A 30 -29.47 25.62 -10.52
CA GLY A 30 -30.48 26.65 -10.79
C GLY A 30 -30.17 28.04 -10.20
N ARG A 31 -28.97 28.28 -9.65
CA ARG A 31 -28.60 29.55 -9.00
C ARG A 31 -27.83 30.53 -9.90
N THR A 32 -27.58 30.16 -11.15
CA THR A 32 -26.89 31.02 -12.12
C THR A 32 -27.79 32.15 -12.60
N ASP A 33 -27.25 33.36 -12.68
CA ASP A 33 -27.87 34.52 -13.32
C ASP A 33 -27.37 34.64 -14.77
N ALA A 34 -28.27 34.42 -15.73
CA ALA A 34 -27.93 34.39 -17.15
C ALA A 34 -27.48 35.76 -17.70
N GLU A 35 -28.03 36.86 -17.19
CA GLU A 35 -27.63 38.20 -17.63
C GLU A 35 -26.23 38.55 -17.10
N VAL A 36 -25.97 38.24 -15.83
CA VAL A 36 -24.64 38.42 -15.24
C VAL A 36 -23.62 37.53 -15.95
N ALA A 37 -23.94 36.25 -16.20
CA ALA A 37 -23.05 35.32 -16.88
C ALA A 37 -22.69 35.81 -18.30
N THR A 38 -23.69 36.32 -19.03
CA THR A 38 -23.48 36.90 -20.37
C THR A 38 -22.55 38.12 -20.30
N ARG A 39 -22.80 39.08 -19.40
CA ARG A 39 -21.93 40.27 -19.24
C ARG A 39 -20.50 39.89 -18.85
N GLN A 40 -20.33 38.92 -17.95
CA GLN A 40 -19.01 38.44 -17.51
C GLN A 40 -18.24 37.78 -18.66
N TRP A 41 -18.92 36.93 -19.44
CA TRP A 41 -18.34 36.28 -20.61
C TRP A 41 -17.97 37.28 -21.72
N GLU A 42 -18.85 38.24 -22.00
CA GLU A 42 -18.57 39.31 -22.97
C GLU A 42 -17.36 40.16 -22.55
N GLY A 43 -17.20 40.43 -21.25
CA GLY A 43 -16.04 41.09 -20.69
C GLY A 43 -14.75 40.32 -20.97
N LEU A 44 -14.71 39.02 -20.66
CA LEU A 44 -13.57 38.15 -20.98
C LEU A 44 -13.27 38.12 -22.49
N ARG A 45 -14.32 37.94 -23.31
CA ARG A 45 -14.19 37.90 -24.77
C ARG A 45 -13.62 39.22 -25.32
N ALA A 46 -14.07 40.36 -24.79
CA ALA A 46 -13.55 41.67 -25.19
C ALA A 46 -12.07 41.86 -24.82
N GLU A 47 -11.63 41.40 -23.65
CA GLU A 47 -10.21 41.40 -23.27
C GLU A 47 -9.36 40.54 -24.21
N LEU A 48 -9.84 39.33 -24.54
CA LEU A 48 -9.12 38.42 -25.43
C LEU A 48 -9.08 38.92 -26.88
N ALA A 49 -10.19 39.47 -27.39
CA ALA A 49 -10.27 40.00 -28.76
C ALA A 49 -9.28 41.15 -29.02
N ARG A 50 -8.89 41.89 -27.97
CA ARG A 50 -7.86 42.94 -28.06
C ARG A 50 -6.45 42.39 -28.25
N ARG A 51 -6.23 41.09 -28.01
CA ARG A 51 -4.91 40.49 -27.84
C ARG A 51 -4.66 39.27 -28.74
N ALA A 52 -5.71 38.58 -29.17
CA ALA A 52 -5.66 37.35 -29.94
C ALA A 52 -6.83 37.25 -30.94
N GLY A 53 -6.72 36.35 -31.92
CA GLY A 53 -7.83 36.01 -32.80
C GLY A 53 -8.86 35.15 -32.06
N LEU A 54 -10.15 35.37 -32.35
CA LEU A 54 -11.24 34.60 -31.75
C LEU A 54 -12.09 33.91 -32.80
N ASP A 55 -12.47 32.70 -32.46
CA ASP A 55 -13.43 31.88 -33.17
C ASP A 55 -14.56 31.50 -32.19
N ASP A 56 -15.78 31.35 -32.72
CA ASP A 56 -16.95 31.02 -31.93
C ASP A 56 -17.55 29.68 -32.43
N VAL A 57 -17.93 28.80 -31.50
CA VAL A 57 -18.80 27.64 -31.75
C VAL A 57 -20.22 27.95 -31.28
N GLU A 58 -21.22 27.48 -32.03
CA GLU A 58 -22.61 27.71 -31.70
C GLU A 58 -23.01 26.89 -30.46
N PRO A 59 -23.57 27.51 -29.41
CA PRO A 59 -24.08 26.78 -28.25
C PRO A 59 -25.29 25.93 -28.62
N ALA A 60 -25.45 24.77 -27.98
CA ALA A 60 -26.58 23.88 -28.18
C ALA A 60 -27.50 23.83 -26.96
N ASP A 61 -28.81 23.73 -27.20
CA ASP A 61 -29.79 23.56 -26.13
C ASP A 61 -29.59 22.22 -25.42
N GLY A 62 -29.82 22.20 -24.11
CA GLY A 62 -29.58 21.03 -23.25
C GLY A 62 -28.13 20.78 -22.87
N LEU A 63 -27.15 21.54 -23.41
CA LEU A 63 -25.72 21.38 -23.14
C LEU A 63 -25.14 22.63 -22.46
N PRO A 64 -25.43 22.84 -21.17
CA PRO A 64 -25.10 24.07 -20.47
C PRO A 64 -23.60 24.29 -20.27
N ASP A 65 -22.78 23.24 -20.32
CA ASP A 65 -21.32 23.30 -20.10
C ASP A 65 -20.52 23.54 -21.39
N MET A 66 -21.17 23.65 -22.56
CA MET A 66 -20.49 24.01 -23.82
C MET A 66 -19.63 25.30 -23.77
N PRO A 67 -19.98 26.35 -22.99
CA PRO A 67 -19.11 27.49 -22.76
C PRO A 67 -17.70 27.13 -22.30
N PHE A 68 -17.52 25.99 -21.60
CA PHE A 68 -16.22 25.48 -21.18
C PHE A 68 -15.47 24.78 -22.33
N ALA A 69 -15.18 25.56 -23.37
CA ALA A 69 -14.59 25.09 -24.63
C ALA A 69 -13.21 24.43 -24.45
N ALA A 70 -12.44 24.79 -23.42
CA ALA A 70 -11.14 24.17 -23.17
C ALA A 70 -11.25 22.65 -22.95
N ASN A 71 -12.37 22.18 -22.40
CA ASN A 71 -12.56 20.76 -22.16
C ASN A 71 -13.00 19.97 -23.40
N ALA A 72 -13.27 20.64 -24.53
CA ALA A 72 -13.73 19.98 -25.74
C ALA A 72 -12.71 19.00 -26.33
N GLY A 73 -11.42 19.26 -26.09
CA GLY A 73 -10.32 18.46 -26.61
C GLY A 73 -9.01 19.22 -26.59
N LEU A 74 -8.05 18.75 -27.39
CA LEU A 74 -6.73 19.36 -27.54
C LEU A 74 -6.42 19.56 -29.02
N VAL A 75 -5.86 20.71 -29.35
CA VAL A 75 -5.54 21.09 -30.74
C VAL A 75 -4.03 21.15 -30.91
N HIS A 76 -3.51 20.50 -31.93
CA HIS A 76 -2.11 20.63 -32.30
C HIS A 76 -1.93 20.37 -33.78
N ASP A 77 -1.25 21.27 -34.49
CA ASP A 77 -0.85 21.08 -35.88
C ASP A 77 -1.98 20.59 -36.82
N GLY A 78 -3.10 21.34 -36.86
CA GLY A 78 -4.25 20.99 -37.69
C GLY A 78 -4.97 19.70 -37.28
N THR A 79 -4.60 19.10 -36.15
CA THR A 79 -5.24 17.92 -35.56
C THR A 79 -6.04 18.34 -34.33
N PHE A 80 -7.27 17.87 -34.23
CA PHE A 80 -8.11 17.97 -33.04
C PHE A 80 -8.30 16.59 -32.42
N ILE A 81 -7.90 16.47 -31.16
CA ILE A 81 -8.11 15.28 -30.34
C ILE A 81 -9.34 15.56 -29.46
N PRO A 82 -10.52 15.00 -29.81
CA PRO A 82 -11.73 15.25 -29.04
C PRO A 82 -11.64 14.66 -27.64
N ALA A 83 -12.29 15.32 -26.69
CA ALA A 83 -12.45 14.80 -25.34
C ALA A 83 -13.32 13.54 -25.31
N ARG A 84 -13.05 12.70 -24.32
CA ARG A 84 -13.90 11.60 -23.86
C ARG A 84 -14.26 11.86 -22.40
N PHE A 85 -15.36 12.59 -22.21
CA PHE A 85 -15.84 13.01 -20.89
C PHE A 85 -16.17 11.83 -19.97
N ARG A 86 -15.75 11.94 -18.71
CA ARG A 86 -16.07 10.97 -17.65
C ARG A 86 -17.58 10.92 -17.39
N PHE A 87 -18.23 12.08 -17.41
CA PHE A 87 -19.64 12.22 -17.06
C PHE A 87 -20.55 12.23 -18.29
N PRO A 88 -21.63 11.42 -18.29
CA PRO A 88 -22.53 11.32 -19.44
C PRO A 88 -23.23 12.64 -19.78
N GLN A 89 -23.35 13.56 -18.82
CA GLN A 89 -23.95 14.87 -19.02
C GLN A 89 -23.21 15.72 -20.08
N ARG A 90 -21.88 15.60 -20.17
CA ARG A 90 -21.04 16.37 -21.11
C ARG A 90 -20.70 15.62 -22.40
N GLN A 91 -20.92 14.31 -22.45
CA GLN A 91 -20.63 13.49 -23.64
C GLN A 91 -21.33 13.99 -24.93
N PRO A 92 -22.57 14.50 -24.91
CA PRO A 92 -23.22 15.00 -26.11
C PRO A 92 -22.63 16.31 -26.65
N GLU A 93 -21.69 16.96 -25.95
CA GLU A 93 -20.94 18.12 -26.46
C GLU A 93 -19.95 17.74 -27.57
N VAL A 94 -19.39 16.52 -27.49
CA VAL A 94 -18.30 16.06 -28.36
C VAL A 94 -18.65 16.15 -29.86
N PRO A 95 -19.84 15.73 -30.32
CA PRO A 95 -20.24 15.88 -31.72
C PRO A 95 -20.26 17.33 -32.22
N HIS A 96 -20.65 18.30 -31.38
CA HIS A 96 -20.71 19.72 -31.76
C HIS A 96 -19.32 20.28 -32.05
N PHE A 97 -18.37 20.07 -31.14
CA PHE A 97 -16.98 20.48 -31.34
C PHE A 97 -16.33 19.72 -32.49
N THR A 98 -16.57 18.42 -32.58
CA THR A 98 -16.01 17.59 -33.67
C THR A 98 -16.49 18.05 -35.04
N SER A 99 -17.79 18.40 -35.19
CA SER A 99 -18.30 18.98 -36.44
C SER A 99 -17.63 20.31 -36.74
N TRP A 100 -17.59 21.21 -35.74
CA TRP A 100 -17.02 22.54 -35.90
C TRP A 100 -15.56 22.51 -36.41
N PHE A 101 -14.74 21.61 -35.85
CA PHE A 101 -13.35 21.40 -36.25
C PHE A 101 -13.25 20.75 -37.64
N ARG A 102 -14.05 19.71 -37.92
CA ARG A 102 -14.06 19.04 -39.22
C ARG A 102 -14.43 19.99 -40.35
N ASP A 103 -15.43 20.83 -40.15
CA ASP A 103 -15.92 21.81 -41.13
C ASP A 103 -14.87 22.88 -41.46
N ARG A 104 -13.88 23.05 -40.58
CA ARG A 104 -12.73 23.96 -40.73
C ARG A 104 -11.44 23.25 -41.18
N GLY A 105 -11.55 22.00 -41.61
CA GLY A 105 -10.43 21.24 -42.19
C GLY A 105 -9.47 20.63 -41.19
N TYR A 106 -9.81 20.59 -39.89
CA TYR A 106 -9.00 19.88 -38.91
C TYR A 106 -9.16 18.37 -39.05
N ARG A 107 -8.07 17.65 -38.86
CA ARG A 107 -8.09 16.18 -38.77
C ARG A 107 -8.57 15.78 -37.37
N ILE A 108 -9.65 15.01 -37.30
CA ILE A 108 -10.18 14.51 -36.02
C ILE A 108 -9.49 13.19 -35.68
N VAL A 109 -8.80 13.13 -34.55
CA VAL A 109 -8.08 11.92 -34.11
C VAL A 109 -8.45 11.60 -32.65
N PRO A 110 -9.38 10.66 -32.40
CA PRO A 110 -9.68 10.23 -31.04
C PRO A 110 -8.48 9.48 -30.42
N LEU A 111 -8.43 9.45 -29.09
CA LEU A 111 -7.42 8.65 -28.38
C LEU A 111 -7.64 7.13 -28.63
N PRO A 112 -6.58 6.37 -28.91
CA PRO A 112 -6.65 4.92 -29.14
C PRO A 112 -7.16 4.11 -27.94
N SER A 113 -6.73 4.44 -26.71
CA SER A 113 -7.19 3.75 -25.51
C SER A 113 -8.65 4.11 -25.19
N SER A 114 -9.29 3.35 -24.31
CA SER A 114 -10.66 3.56 -23.81
C SER A 114 -10.76 4.64 -22.72
N GLY A 115 -9.63 5.12 -22.20
CA GLY A 115 -9.55 6.02 -21.06
C GLY A 115 -10.22 7.39 -21.26
N THR A 116 -10.66 8.01 -20.17
CA THR A 116 -11.21 9.37 -20.17
C THR A 116 -10.14 10.41 -20.49
N PHE A 117 -10.55 11.51 -21.12
CA PHE A 117 -9.69 12.65 -21.46
C PHE A 117 -10.54 13.91 -21.61
N GLU A 118 -10.25 14.97 -20.88
CA GLU A 118 -11.06 16.19 -20.85
C GLU A 118 -10.32 17.43 -21.37
N GLY A 119 -9.51 17.24 -22.43
CA GLY A 119 -8.96 18.31 -23.26
C GLY A 119 -7.91 19.18 -22.56
N GLU A 120 -7.87 20.47 -22.92
CA GLU A 120 -6.99 21.47 -22.29
C GLU A 120 -7.29 21.72 -20.82
N GLY A 121 -8.41 21.23 -20.28
CA GLY A 121 -8.63 21.22 -18.84
C GLY A 121 -7.58 20.38 -18.10
N ASP A 122 -7.14 19.28 -18.71
CA ASP A 122 -6.18 18.34 -18.11
C ASP A 122 -4.88 18.20 -18.91
N ALA A 123 -4.74 18.79 -20.09
CA ALA A 123 -3.53 18.73 -20.90
C ALA A 123 -3.10 20.13 -21.36
N LEU A 124 -2.13 20.71 -20.66
CA LEU A 124 -1.68 22.08 -20.89
C LEU A 124 -0.31 22.11 -21.57
N PHE A 125 -0.24 22.68 -22.76
CA PHE A 125 1.05 22.91 -23.44
C PHE A 125 1.92 23.90 -22.66
N GLN A 126 3.20 23.60 -22.56
CA GLN A 126 4.21 24.56 -22.15
C GLN A 126 4.49 25.54 -23.30
N PRO A 127 4.19 26.85 -23.17
CA PRO A 127 4.40 27.78 -24.26
C PRO A 127 5.87 27.81 -24.70
N GLY A 128 6.11 27.59 -25.99
CA GLY A 128 7.44 27.60 -26.61
C GLY A 128 8.25 26.30 -26.46
N ALA A 129 7.66 25.21 -25.98
CA ALA A 129 8.34 23.92 -25.86
C ALA A 129 7.44 22.75 -26.32
N PRO A 130 8.01 21.65 -26.85
CA PRO A 130 7.28 20.43 -27.19
C PRO A 130 6.98 19.58 -25.95
N LEU A 131 6.29 20.20 -24.98
CA LEU A 131 5.97 19.61 -23.68
C LEU A 131 4.51 19.91 -23.32
N VAL A 132 3.85 18.91 -22.76
CA VAL A 132 2.49 18.98 -22.20
C VAL A 132 2.54 18.55 -20.74
N TRP A 133 1.95 19.36 -19.87
CA TRP A 133 1.64 18.98 -18.50
C TRP A 133 0.27 18.30 -18.47
N GLY A 134 0.20 17.06 -17.96
CA GLY A 134 -1.00 16.23 -18.00
C GLY A 134 -1.54 15.94 -16.60
N GLY A 135 -2.74 16.40 -16.27
CA GLY A 135 -3.46 16.08 -15.04
C GLY A 135 -4.08 14.68 -15.10
N TYR A 136 -4.03 13.95 -13.98
CA TYR A 136 -4.79 12.69 -13.80
C TYR A 136 -5.21 12.50 -12.34
N GLY A 137 -6.15 11.57 -12.13
CA GLY A 137 -6.63 11.18 -10.79
C GLY A 137 -8.11 11.46 -10.58
N VAL A 138 -8.62 12.54 -11.16
CA VAL A 138 -10.04 12.92 -11.04
C VAL A 138 -10.80 12.78 -12.35
N ARG A 139 -10.36 13.41 -13.45
CA ARG A 139 -11.08 13.41 -14.73
C ARG A 139 -10.39 12.59 -15.81
N THR A 140 -9.21 13.03 -16.24
CA THR A 140 -8.42 12.35 -17.28
C THR A 140 -7.72 11.11 -16.74
N SER A 141 -7.74 10.05 -17.54
CA SER A 141 -7.06 8.79 -17.29
C SER A 141 -5.56 8.89 -17.61
N LEU A 142 -4.75 8.11 -16.92
CA LEU A 142 -3.30 8.12 -17.13
C LEU A 142 -2.91 7.55 -18.51
N GLN A 143 -3.71 6.63 -19.05
CA GLN A 143 -3.53 6.06 -20.39
C GLN A 143 -3.60 7.15 -21.49
N ALA A 144 -4.45 8.18 -21.29
CA ALA A 144 -4.53 9.29 -22.22
C ALA A 144 -3.19 10.01 -22.40
N HIS A 145 -2.36 10.09 -21.36
CA HIS A 145 -1.05 10.76 -21.46
C HIS A 145 -0.06 9.99 -22.34
N ARG A 146 -0.09 8.66 -22.33
CA ARG A 146 0.69 7.84 -23.27
C ARG A 146 0.23 8.10 -24.70
N ASP A 147 -1.07 8.02 -24.92
CA ASP A 147 -1.68 8.21 -26.23
C ASP A 147 -1.38 9.62 -26.80
N LEU A 148 -1.41 10.66 -25.95
CA LEU A 148 -1.05 12.03 -26.31
C LEU A 148 0.43 12.15 -26.70
N ALA A 149 1.33 11.55 -25.92
CA ALA A 149 2.77 11.56 -26.24
C ALA A 149 3.03 10.94 -27.61
N ASP A 150 2.35 9.82 -27.91
CA ASP A 150 2.49 9.14 -29.19
C ASP A 150 1.85 9.92 -30.34
N LEU A 151 0.64 10.44 -30.18
CA LEU A 151 -0.08 11.13 -31.24
C LEU A 151 0.52 12.50 -31.61
N LEU A 152 1.03 13.22 -30.61
CA LEU A 152 1.51 14.59 -30.77
C LEU A 152 3.02 14.70 -30.93
N ASP A 153 3.76 13.62 -30.64
CA ASP A 153 5.22 13.59 -30.64
C ASP A 153 5.86 14.62 -29.67
N VAL A 154 5.20 14.82 -28.53
CA VAL A 154 5.59 15.74 -27.45
C VAL A 154 5.88 14.97 -26.17
N GLU A 155 6.70 15.55 -25.29
CA GLU A 155 6.86 15.03 -23.94
C GLU A 155 5.58 15.32 -23.13
N VAL A 156 5.01 14.30 -22.48
CA VAL A 156 3.85 14.46 -21.59
C VAL A 156 4.25 14.14 -20.16
N ILE A 157 4.07 15.10 -19.25
CA ILE A 157 4.42 14.98 -17.84
C ILE A 157 3.16 14.75 -17.01
N PRO A 158 2.95 13.53 -16.47
CA PRO A 158 1.79 13.23 -15.65
C PRO A 158 1.92 13.89 -14.27
N LEU A 159 0.88 14.62 -13.85
CA LEU A 159 0.74 15.26 -12.54
C LEU A 159 -0.56 14.76 -11.89
N ARG A 160 -0.45 14.14 -10.71
CA ARG A 160 -1.57 13.59 -9.97
C ARG A 160 -2.28 14.69 -9.18
N LEU A 161 -3.57 14.85 -9.43
CA LEU A 161 -4.46 15.71 -8.67
C LEU A 161 -5.04 14.92 -7.49
N VAL A 162 -4.94 15.49 -6.28
CA VAL A 162 -5.38 14.83 -5.02
C VAL A 162 -6.51 15.58 -4.30
N ASP A 163 -6.88 16.75 -4.79
CA ASP A 163 -7.94 17.57 -4.23
C ASP A 163 -9.09 17.70 -5.24
N GLU A 164 -10.27 17.18 -4.88
CA GLU A 164 -11.45 17.17 -5.75
C GLU A 164 -11.96 18.57 -6.12
N ARG A 165 -11.59 19.61 -5.36
CA ARG A 165 -11.90 21.00 -5.71
C ARG A 165 -11.12 21.45 -6.95
N PHE A 166 -9.94 20.88 -7.17
CA PHE A 166 -9.08 21.14 -8.32
C PHE A 166 -9.09 19.94 -9.27
N TYR A 167 -10.29 19.60 -9.75
CA TYR A 167 -10.57 18.37 -10.51
C TYR A 167 -10.01 18.35 -11.94
N HIS A 168 -9.63 19.51 -12.46
CA HIS A 168 -8.90 19.69 -13.72
C HIS A 168 -7.57 20.39 -13.46
N LEU A 169 -6.54 20.03 -14.22
CA LEU A 169 -5.20 20.62 -14.08
C LEU A 169 -5.22 22.15 -14.22
N ASP A 170 -6.00 22.68 -15.18
CA ASP A 170 -6.09 24.11 -15.45
C ASP A 170 -6.70 24.94 -14.31
N THR A 171 -7.29 24.30 -13.31
CA THR A 171 -7.83 24.99 -12.12
C THR A 171 -6.75 25.31 -11.09
N CYS A 172 -5.62 24.60 -11.13
CA CYS A 172 -4.54 24.70 -10.15
C CYS A 172 -3.14 24.85 -10.78
N PHE A 173 -3.03 24.89 -12.12
CA PHE A 173 -1.76 24.97 -12.84
C PHE A 173 -1.89 25.79 -14.13
N CYS A 174 -0.97 26.72 -14.34
CA CYS A 174 -0.91 27.58 -15.53
C CYS A 174 0.53 27.69 -16.04
N PRO A 175 0.87 27.02 -17.16
CA PRO A 175 2.17 27.19 -17.79
C PRO A 175 2.24 28.51 -18.56
N LEU A 176 3.38 29.18 -18.46
CA LEU A 176 3.64 30.51 -19.01
C LEU A 176 4.87 30.50 -19.92
N PRO A 177 5.00 31.48 -20.85
CA PRO A 177 6.20 31.66 -21.65
C PRO A 177 7.49 31.76 -20.81
N GLY A 178 8.61 31.34 -21.39
CA GLY A 178 9.91 31.34 -20.72
C GLY A 178 10.12 30.20 -19.73
N GLY A 179 9.35 29.10 -19.87
CA GLY A 179 9.46 27.94 -18.97
C GLY A 179 8.94 28.22 -17.56
N ARG A 180 8.01 29.16 -17.41
CA ARG A 180 7.46 29.60 -16.12
C ARG A 180 6.14 28.89 -15.82
N VAL A 181 5.80 28.78 -14.55
CA VAL A 181 4.52 28.18 -14.10
C VAL A 181 3.94 28.95 -12.91
N VAL A 182 2.62 29.07 -12.88
CA VAL A 182 1.84 29.49 -11.71
C VAL A 182 1.01 28.29 -11.26
N TYR A 183 1.13 27.86 -10.01
CA TYR A 183 0.41 26.67 -9.54
C TYR A 183 0.09 26.70 -8.06
N TYR A 184 -0.92 25.95 -7.64
CA TYR A 184 -1.27 25.73 -6.24
C TYR A 184 -0.68 24.40 -5.76
N PRO A 185 0.27 24.39 -4.82
CA PRO A 185 0.96 23.15 -4.44
C PRO A 185 0.06 22.05 -3.86
N ASP A 186 -0.90 22.40 -2.99
CA ASP A 186 -1.66 21.38 -2.26
C ASP A 186 -2.69 20.62 -3.13
N ALA A 187 -2.85 21.00 -4.41
CA ALA A 187 -3.66 20.25 -5.36
C ALA A 187 -2.97 18.97 -5.86
N PHE A 188 -1.68 18.79 -5.58
CA PHE A 188 -0.84 17.72 -6.13
C PHE A 188 -0.34 16.75 -5.06
N ASP A 189 -0.09 15.50 -5.46
CA ASP A 189 0.67 14.58 -4.60
C ASP A 189 2.15 14.99 -4.47
N HIS A 190 2.82 14.42 -3.48
CA HIS A 190 4.22 14.73 -3.17
C HIS A 190 5.16 14.61 -4.39
N ASP A 191 4.94 13.60 -5.23
CA ASP A 191 5.87 13.29 -6.32
C ASP A 191 5.60 14.14 -7.57
N SER A 192 4.36 14.53 -7.80
CA SER A 192 4.01 15.54 -8.80
C SER A 192 4.62 16.89 -8.43
N LEU A 193 4.58 17.27 -7.14
CA LEU A 193 5.28 18.45 -6.65
C LEU A 193 6.79 18.38 -6.82
N ALA A 194 7.39 17.23 -6.47
CA ALA A 194 8.81 17.01 -6.69
C ALA A 194 9.17 17.12 -8.18
N THR A 195 8.32 16.60 -9.07
CA THR A 195 8.50 16.68 -10.53
C THR A 195 8.46 18.12 -11.03
N ILE A 196 7.47 18.91 -10.61
CA ILE A 196 7.39 20.34 -10.96
C ILE A 196 8.64 21.07 -10.48
N ARG A 197 9.06 20.83 -9.23
CA ARG A 197 10.21 21.50 -8.61
C ARG A 197 11.56 21.11 -9.22
N ALA A 198 11.69 19.87 -9.71
CA ALA A 198 12.89 19.40 -10.39
C ALA A 198 13.00 19.99 -11.81
N ARG A 199 11.86 20.18 -12.50
CA ARG A 199 11.83 20.64 -13.89
C ARG A 199 11.83 22.16 -14.05
N VAL A 200 11.19 22.89 -13.13
CA VAL A 200 11.06 24.35 -13.24
C VAL A 200 11.89 25.03 -12.16
N PRO A 201 12.90 25.86 -12.49
CA PRO A 201 13.70 26.59 -11.50
C PRO A 201 12.85 27.52 -10.61
N ALA A 202 13.32 27.79 -9.38
CA ALA A 202 12.55 28.53 -8.37
C ALA A 202 12.14 29.95 -8.83
N GLU A 203 13.02 30.62 -9.57
CA GLU A 203 12.81 31.93 -10.18
C GLU A 203 11.69 31.96 -11.24
N ASN A 204 11.35 30.79 -11.80
CA ASN A 204 10.33 30.60 -12.81
C ASN A 204 9.03 29.97 -12.25
N ARG A 205 8.97 29.74 -10.94
CA ARG A 205 7.76 29.24 -10.26
C ARG A 205 7.05 30.37 -9.52
N CYS A 206 5.72 30.32 -9.50
CA CYS A 206 4.86 31.08 -8.60
C CYS A 206 3.92 30.10 -7.91
N GLU A 207 4.17 29.82 -6.63
CA GLU A 207 3.27 29.03 -5.79
C GLU A 207 2.22 29.98 -5.22
N VAL A 208 0.96 29.80 -5.61
CA VAL A 208 -0.15 30.63 -5.09
C VAL A 208 -0.67 30.07 -3.78
N ASP A 209 -1.28 30.93 -2.96
CA ASP A 209 -1.93 30.49 -1.73
C ASP A 209 -3.36 29.97 -1.97
N ALA A 210 -3.99 29.46 -0.92
CA ALA A 210 -5.36 28.95 -1.01
C ALA A 210 -6.40 30.03 -1.38
N THR A 211 -6.15 31.31 -1.08
CA THR A 211 -7.06 32.41 -1.42
C THR A 211 -7.07 32.61 -2.93
N ASP A 212 -5.89 32.70 -3.54
CA ASP A 212 -5.74 32.78 -4.99
C ASP A 212 -6.30 31.52 -5.67
N ALA A 213 -5.94 30.33 -5.18
CA ALA A 213 -6.38 29.06 -5.75
C ALA A 213 -7.90 28.90 -5.74
N LEU A 214 -8.57 29.14 -4.61
CA LEU A 214 -10.03 29.01 -4.48
C LEU A 214 -10.81 30.07 -5.28
N ASN A 215 -10.17 31.17 -5.66
CA ASN A 215 -10.73 32.16 -6.58
C ASN A 215 -10.31 31.92 -8.04
N PHE A 216 -9.81 30.73 -8.37
CA PHE A 216 -9.42 30.30 -9.71
C PHE A 216 -8.31 31.15 -10.33
N ALA A 217 -7.36 31.65 -9.52
CA ALA A 217 -6.26 32.47 -10.02
C ALA A 217 -5.37 31.74 -11.05
N CYS A 218 -5.19 30.42 -10.91
CA CYS A 218 -4.48 29.57 -11.86
C CYS A 218 -5.27 29.32 -13.16
N ASN A 219 -6.59 29.47 -13.16
CA ASN A 219 -7.42 29.26 -14.35
C ASN A 219 -7.43 30.50 -15.24
N ALA A 220 -6.28 30.73 -15.88
CA ALA A 220 -5.99 31.96 -16.60
C ALA A 220 -5.65 31.73 -18.07
N VAL A 221 -6.02 32.70 -18.91
CA VAL A 221 -5.60 32.76 -20.31
C VAL A 221 -4.45 33.74 -20.44
N VAL A 222 -3.42 33.33 -21.18
CA VAL A 222 -2.22 34.15 -21.44
C VAL A 222 -2.22 34.56 -22.89
N ALA A 223 -2.36 35.85 -23.16
CA ALA A 223 -2.41 36.38 -24.53
C ALA A 223 -1.86 37.81 -24.59
N GLY A 224 -1.04 38.10 -25.60
CA GLY A 224 -0.55 39.47 -25.85
C GLY A 224 0.13 40.14 -24.65
N GLY A 225 0.85 39.37 -23.82
CA GLY A 225 1.53 39.87 -22.61
C GLY A 225 0.63 40.06 -21.37
N ALA A 226 -0.65 39.67 -21.44
CA ALA A 226 -1.56 39.70 -20.31
C ALA A 226 -1.79 38.30 -19.73
N TYR A 227 -1.94 38.23 -18.41
CA TYR A 227 -2.45 37.10 -17.64
C TYR A 227 -3.89 37.43 -17.22
N ILE A 228 -4.87 36.84 -17.91
CA ILE A 228 -6.29 37.15 -17.77
C ILE A 228 -6.94 36.09 -16.89
N THR A 229 -7.47 36.49 -15.73
CA THR A 229 -8.00 35.57 -14.71
C THR A 229 -9.18 36.17 -13.96
N ASN A 230 -9.88 35.36 -13.15
CA ASN A 230 -10.96 35.84 -12.28
C ASN A 230 -10.44 36.65 -11.09
N PHE A 231 -9.30 36.26 -10.54
CA PHE A 231 -8.73 36.87 -9.34
C PHE A 231 -7.22 36.78 -9.38
N ALA A 232 -6.56 37.82 -8.85
CA ALA A 232 -5.13 37.82 -8.63
C ALA A 232 -4.84 38.65 -7.37
N GLY A 233 -4.34 37.98 -6.34
CA GLY A 233 -3.88 38.58 -5.11
C GLY A 233 -2.63 39.46 -5.31
N PRO A 234 -2.26 40.27 -4.30
CA PRO A 234 -1.12 41.17 -4.41
C PRO A 234 0.20 40.48 -4.78
N ALA A 235 0.49 39.33 -4.15
CA ALA A 235 1.71 38.57 -4.39
C ALA A 235 1.78 38.02 -5.82
N LEU A 236 0.68 37.46 -6.33
CA LEU A 236 0.62 36.98 -7.72
C LEU A 236 0.81 38.15 -8.71
N ARG A 237 0.16 39.29 -8.47
CA ARG A 237 0.31 40.48 -9.33
C ARG A 237 1.74 40.99 -9.36
N GLU A 238 2.40 41.08 -8.21
CA GLU A 238 3.80 41.47 -8.11
C GLU A 238 4.71 40.51 -8.88
N ARG A 239 4.48 39.20 -8.73
CA ARG A 239 5.24 38.17 -9.43
C ARG A 239 5.07 38.25 -10.95
N LEU A 240 3.83 38.40 -11.43
CA LEU A 240 3.51 38.55 -12.85
C LEU A 240 4.14 39.82 -13.42
N ALA A 241 4.07 40.94 -12.70
CA ALA A 241 4.71 42.20 -13.11
C ALA A 241 6.24 42.05 -13.21
N GLY A 242 6.87 41.36 -12.27
CA GLY A 242 8.30 41.03 -12.31
C GLY A 242 8.69 40.17 -13.52
N TRP A 243 7.75 39.41 -14.09
CA TRP A 243 7.91 38.64 -15.32
C TRP A 243 7.53 39.40 -16.60
N GLY A 244 7.08 40.64 -16.47
CA GLY A 244 6.64 41.50 -17.58
C GLY A 244 5.23 41.19 -18.07
N LEU A 245 4.39 40.55 -17.24
CA LEU A 245 3.00 40.22 -17.56
C LEU A 245 2.02 41.16 -16.85
N GLU A 246 1.02 41.64 -17.60
CA GLU A 246 -0.09 42.44 -17.07
C GLU A 246 -1.14 41.53 -16.44
N ALA A 247 -1.43 41.67 -15.15
CA ALA A 247 -2.52 40.93 -14.49
C ALA A 247 -3.88 41.60 -14.75
N VAL A 248 -4.67 41.02 -15.64
CA VAL A 248 -6.02 41.50 -16.02
C VAL A 248 -7.08 40.67 -15.29
N VAL A 249 -7.92 41.34 -14.51
CA VAL A 249 -8.98 40.67 -13.74
C VAL A 249 -10.33 40.85 -14.42
N CYS A 250 -10.93 39.73 -14.81
CA CYS A 250 -12.27 39.63 -15.38
C CYS A 250 -13.16 38.87 -14.38
N PRO A 251 -14.12 39.52 -13.70
CA PRO A 251 -15.02 38.81 -12.80
C PRO A 251 -15.79 37.71 -13.55
N LEU A 252 -15.68 36.46 -13.12
CA LEU A 252 -16.30 35.29 -13.74
C LEU A 252 -17.10 34.48 -12.71
N THR A 253 -17.66 35.16 -11.71
CA THR A 253 -18.31 34.52 -10.56
C THR A 253 -19.45 33.60 -10.92
N GLN A 254 -20.18 33.84 -12.02
CA GLN A 254 -21.25 32.94 -12.46
C GLN A 254 -20.72 31.61 -13.01
N PHE A 255 -19.52 31.59 -13.57
CA PHE A 255 -18.86 30.39 -14.09
C PHE A 255 -18.16 29.59 -12.98
N ILE A 256 -17.70 30.26 -11.92
CA ILE A 256 -17.16 29.61 -10.72
C ILE A 256 -18.21 28.73 -10.04
N LEU A 257 -19.50 29.07 -10.13
CA LEU A 257 -20.60 28.22 -9.64
C LEU A 257 -20.65 26.84 -10.31
N ALA A 258 -20.12 26.72 -11.54
CA ALA A 258 -19.95 25.47 -12.27
C ALA A 258 -18.54 24.88 -12.14
N GLY A 259 -17.64 25.56 -11.42
CA GLY A 259 -16.26 25.13 -11.20
C GLY A 259 -15.31 25.45 -12.35
N GLY A 260 -15.51 26.56 -13.08
CA GLY A 260 -14.59 27.02 -14.13
C GLY A 260 -14.43 28.54 -14.18
N ALA A 261 -13.35 29.02 -14.80
CA ALA A 261 -13.09 30.45 -14.98
C ALA A 261 -12.49 30.75 -16.38
N ALA A 262 -11.48 31.63 -16.47
CA ALA A 262 -11.07 32.20 -17.75
C ALA A 262 -10.50 31.16 -18.73
N LYS A 263 -9.60 30.28 -18.26
CA LYS A 263 -9.00 29.23 -19.12
C LYS A 263 -10.05 28.22 -19.57
N CYS A 264 -10.95 27.79 -18.68
CA CYS A 264 -11.99 26.84 -19.06
C CYS A 264 -12.85 27.33 -20.23
N LEU A 265 -13.11 28.64 -20.31
CA LEU A 265 -13.96 29.27 -21.32
C LEU A 265 -13.28 29.48 -22.69
N ALA A 266 -11.99 29.15 -22.84
CA ALA A 266 -11.22 29.42 -24.04
C ALA A 266 -10.27 28.27 -24.39
N LEU A 267 -10.54 27.60 -25.52
CA LEU A 267 -9.65 26.58 -26.10
C LEU A 267 -8.60 27.25 -26.99
N HIS A 268 -7.32 27.03 -26.72
CA HIS A 268 -6.24 27.58 -27.54
C HIS A 268 -6.06 26.73 -28.81
N LEU A 269 -6.04 27.38 -29.98
CA LEU A 269 -6.00 26.70 -31.28
C LEU A 269 -4.58 26.61 -31.88
N THR A 270 -3.63 27.35 -31.31
CA THR A 270 -2.31 27.57 -31.89
C THR A 270 -1.23 27.51 -30.82
N HIS A 271 -0.35 26.53 -30.88
CA HIS A 271 0.75 26.35 -29.93
C HIS A 271 2.12 26.50 -30.63
N PRO A 272 2.60 27.73 -30.86
CA PRO A 272 3.91 27.94 -31.48
C PRO A 272 5.03 27.36 -30.61
N GLY A 273 5.98 26.65 -31.24
CA GLY A 273 7.10 26.00 -30.55
C GLY A 273 6.78 24.65 -29.90
N ALA A 274 5.52 24.19 -29.96
CA ALA A 274 5.14 22.89 -29.41
C ALA A 274 5.50 21.70 -30.32
N ARG A 275 5.98 21.93 -31.55
CA ARG A 275 6.50 20.85 -32.41
C ARG A 275 7.95 20.54 -32.08
N ARG A 276 8.28 19.26 -31.94
CA ARG A 276 9.67 18.83 -31.85
C ARG A 276 10.37 19.01 -33.20
N ALA A 277 11.67 19.33 -33.18
CA ALA A 277 12.49 19.31 -34.38
C ALA A 277 12.59 17.88 -34.93
N ALA A 278 12.44 17.71 -36.25
CA ALA A 278 12.42 16.39 -36.91
C ALA A 278 13.67 15.52 -36.64
N ALA A 279 14.82 16.15 -36.34
CA ALA A 279 16.07 15.46 -36.05
C ALA A 279 16.24 15.02 -34.57
N ALA A 280 15.39 15.48 -33.66
CA ALA A 280 15.51 15.12 -32.25
C ALA A 280 14.87 13.75 -31.98
N PRO A 281 15.50 12.89 -31.14
CA PRO A 281 14.98 11.58 -30.81
C PRO A 281 13.62 11.67 -30.11
N ARG A 282 12.80 10.63 -30.30
CA ARG A 282 11.47 10.54 -29.72
C ARG A 282 11.53 10.40 -28.20
N VAL A 283 10.76 11.23 -27.50
CA VAL A 283 10.59 11.09 -26.05
C VAL A 283 9.47 10.08 -25.82
N LEU A 284 9.83 8.91 -25.32
CA LEU A 284 8.85 7.89 -24.93
C LEU A 284 8.13 8.37 -23.67
N SER A 285 6.81 8.12 -23.61
CA SER A 285 6.03 8.37 -22.39
C SER A 285 6.67 7.64 -21.20
N GLY A 286 6.66 8.26 -20.01
CA GLY A 286 7.03 7.62 -18.75
C GLY A 286 5.99 6.60 -18.28
N VAL A 287 4.75 6.72 -18.75
CA VAL A 287 3.64 5.86 -18.36
C VAL A 287 3.92 4.41 -18.80
N ARG A 288 3.75 3.46 -17.88
CA ARG A 288 3.93 2.02 -18.11
C ARG A 288 2.70 1.26 -17.66
N GLU A 289 2.48 0.10 -18.28
CA GLU A 289 1.40 -0.79 -17.93
C GLU A 289 1.84 -2.24 -17.88
N ARG A 290 1.19 -3.02 -17.00
CA ARG A 290 1.35 -4.46 -16.86
C ARG A 290 0.01 -5.08 -16.51
N VAL A 291 -0.29 -6.23 -17.09
CA VAL A 291 -1.46 -7.01 -16.70
C VAL A 291 -1.08 -7.93 -15.55
N VAL A 292 -1.95 -8.04 -14.56
CA VAL A 292 -1.84 -8.99 -13.46
C VAL A 292 -3.09 -9.87 -13.40
N GLU A 293 -2.92 -11.11 -12.98
CA GLU A 293 -3.97 -12.07 -12.72
C GLU A 293 -4.07 -12.33 -11.22
N VAL A 294 -5.28 -12.34 -10.69
CA VAL A 294 -5.54 -12.70 -9.30
C VAL A 294 -6.65 -13.75 -9.27
N GLN A 295 -6.44 -14.79 -8.47
CA GLN A 295 -7.38 -15.90 -8.31
C GLN A 295 -7.62 -16.15 -6.82
N GLY A 296 -8.88 -16.31 -6.44
CA GLY A 296 -9.28 -16.63 -5.08
C GLY A 296 -10.72 -16.22 -4.80
N ASP A 297 -11.08 -16.12 -3.53
CA ASP A 297 -12.42 -15.71 -3.10
C ASP A 297 -12.55 -14.18 -3.15
N LEU A 298 -12.37 -13.61 -4.36
CA LEU A 298 -12.13 -12.18 -4.61
C LEU A 298 -13.22 -11.26 -4.06
N LEU A 299 -14.47 -11.71 -4.11
CA LEU A 299 -15.65 -10.95 -3.65
C LEU A 299 -15.89 -11.18 -2.16
N ASP A 300 -15.89 -12.44 -1.71
CA ASP A 300 -16.27 -12.82 -0.35
C ASP A 300 -15.28 -12.31 0.70
N THR A 301 -13.99 -12.31 0.38
CA THR A 301 -12.92 -11.84 1.27
C THR A 301 -12.66 -10.33 1.16
N GLY A 302 -13.28 -9.65 0.19
CA GLY A 302 -12.95 -8.26 -0.14
C GLY A 302 -11.57 -8.07 -0.80
N LEU A 303 -10.87 -9.17 -1.13
CA LEU A 303 -9.52 -9.12 -1.72
C LEU A 303 -9.47 -8.26 -2.98
N MET A 304 -10.52 -8.29 -3.82
CA MET A 304 -10.59 -7.44 -5.01
C MET A 304 -10.53 -5.96 -4.64
N ASN A 305 -11.26 -5.51 -3.62
CA ASN A 305 -11.26 -4.11 -3.22
C ASN A 305 -9.88 -3.70 -2.72
N THR A 306 -9.29 -4.48 -1.81
CA THR A 306 -7.94 -4.22 -1.31
C THR A 306 -6.92 -4.17 -2.45
N PHE A 307 -7.09 -5.03 -3.46
CA PHE A 307 -6.21 -5.08 -4.63
C PHE A 307 -6.28 -3.80 -5.46
N LEU A 308 -7.48 -3.33 -5.75
CA LEU A 308 -7.72 -2.11 -6.52
C LEU A 308 -7.31 -0.85 -5.73
N ASP A 309 -7.56 -0.82 -4.42
CA ASP A 309 -7.15 0.25 -3.52
C ASP A 309 -5.62 0.36 -3.46
N CYS A 310 -4.91 -0.77 -3.40
CA CYS A 310 -3.45 -0.79 -3.44
C CYS A 310 -2.89 -0.12 -4.71
N ILE A 311 -3.55 -0.30 -5.86
CA ILE A 311 -3.15 0.34 -7.12
C ILE A 311 -3.37 1.85 -7.05
N THR A 312 -4.56 2.29 -6.62
CA THR A 312 -4.93 3.71 -6.61
C THR A 312 -4.17 4.49 -5.54
N GLU A 313 -4.01 3.95 -4.34
CA GLU A 313 -3.17 4.53 -3.28
C GLU A 313 -1.72 4.67 -3.74
N GLY A 314 -1.20 3.64 -4.42
CA GLY A 314 0.13 3.64 -5.04
C GLY A 314 0.31 4.66 -6.16
N GLY A 315 -0.75 5.40 -6.55
CA GLY A 315 -0.72 6.39 -7.62
C GLY A 315 -0.76 5.80 -9.02
N GLY A 316 -1.18 4.54 -9.13
CA GLY A 316 -1.54 3.92 -10.40
C GLY A 316 -3.03 4.08 -10.71
N SER A 317 -3.39 3.55 -11.88
CA SER A 317 -4.76 3.36 -12.35
C SER A 317 -4.90 1.91 -12.81
N PHE A 318 -6.14 1.44 -12.98
CA PHE A 318 -6.40 0.08 -13.40
C PHE A 318 -7.56 -0.02 -14.39
N GLU A 319 -7.56 -1.10 -15.16
CA GLU A 319 -8.67 -1.56 -16.00
C GLU A 319 -8.86 -3.06 -15.79
N ILE A 320 -10.06 -3.48 -15.42
CA ILE A 320 -10.37 -4.91 -15.28
C ILE A 320 -10.68 -5.45 -16.68
N GLU A 321 -9.78 -6.25 -17.24
CA GLU A 321 -9.92 -6.81 -18.59
C GLU A 321 -10.95 -7.93 -18.63
N THR A 322 -10.88 -8.82 -17.63
CA THR A 322 -11.79 -9.94 -17.49
C THR A 322 -12.04 -10.21 -16.02
N PHE A 323 -13.30 -10.44 -15.66
CA PHE A 323 -13.69 -10.91 -14.34
C PHE A 323 -14.60 -12.13 -14.49
N GLN A 324 -14.16 -13.26 -13.95
CA GLN A 324 -14.92 -14.50 -13.90
C GLN A 324 -15.29 -14.77 -12.45
N ALA A 325 -16.54 -14.49 -12.11
CA ALA A 325 -17.06 -14.76 -10.77
C ALA A 325 -17.18 -16.27 -10.56
N GLY A 326 -16.75 -16.75 -9.40
CA GLY A 326 -17.17 -18.06 -8.89
C GLY A 326 -18.69 -18.08 -8.75
N LEU A 327 -19.36 -19.10 -9.28
CA LEU A 327 -20.83 -19.17 -9.26
C LEU A 327 -21.37 -19.71 -7.93
N ARG A 328 -20.48 -20.19 -7.06
CA ARG A 328 -20.78 -20.76 -5.75
C ARG A 328 -19.66 -20.37 -4.78
N HIS A 329 -19.95 -20.35 -3.49
CA HIS A 329 -18.99 -20.01 -2.42
C HIS A 329 -17.74 -20.91 -2.36
N ASP A 330 -17.78 -22.10 -2.98
CA ASP A 330 -16.67 -23.05 -3.04
C ASP A 330 -15.83 -22.90 -4.34
N GLN A 331 -16.16 -21.92 -5.18
CA GLN A 331 -15.49 -21.67 -6.45
C GLN A 331 -14.73 -20.35 -6.42
N ALA A 332 -13.42 -20.42 -6.68
CA ALA A 332 -12.59 -19.23 -6.79
C ALA A 332 -13.02 -18.35 -7.97
N SER A 333 -13.02 -17.04 -7.76
CA SER A 333 -13.11 -16.03 -8.82
C SER A 333 -11.73 -15.78 -9.43
N LEU A 334 -11.71 -15.38 -10.71
CA LEU A 334 -10.50 -15.02 -11.45
C LEU A 334 -10.66 -13.61 -12.03
N ALA A 335 -9.67 -12.75 -11.83
CA ALA A 335 -9.63 -11.43 -12.44
C ALA A 335 -8.30 -11.20 -13.17
N ARG A 336 -8.39 -10.60 -14.36
CA ARG A 336 -7.23 -10.02 -15.07
C ARG A 336 -7.37 -8.51 -15.01
N VAL A 337 -6.35 -7.84 -14.49
CA VAL A 337 -6.35 -6.40 -14.22
C VAL A 337 -5.13 -5.79 -14.90
N ARG A 338 -5.35 -4.85 -15.81
CA ARG A 338 -4.29 -4.01 -16.38
C ARG A 338 -3.99 -2.88 -15.39
N VAL A 339 -2.78 -2.89 -14.83
CA VAL A 339 -2.25 -1.87 -13.93
C VAL A 339 -1.45 -0.87 -14.76
N VAL A 340 -1.69 0.42 -14.56
CA VAL A 340 -1.01 1.51 -15.28
C VAL A 340 -0.44 2.50 -14.26
N ALA A 341 0.82 2.89 -14.44
CA ALA A 341 1.52 3.78 -13.53
C ALA A 341 2.32 4.86 -14.29
N PRO A 342 2.54 6.04 -13.68
CA PRO A 342 3.14 7.20 -14.35
C PRO A 342 4.64 7.04 -14.63
N SER A 343 5.30 6.10 -13.97
CA SER A 343 6.70 5.75 -14.17
C SER A 343 6.95 4.25 -13.99
N PRO A 344 8.05 3.70 -14.53
CA PRO A 344 8.46 2.32 -14.28
C PRO A 344 8.61 1.99 -12.79
N GLU A 345 9.27 2.86 -12.03
CA GLU A 345 9.55 2.65 -10.61
C GLU A 345 8.26 2.54 -9.78
N ARG A 346 7.24 3.33 -10.15
CA ARG A 346 5.93 3.26 -9.50
C ARG A 346 5.18 1.99 -9.86
N LEU A 347 5.28 1.56 -11.12
CA LEU A 347 4.68 0.31 -11.54
C LEU A 347 5.26 -0.85 -10.74
N ASP A 348 6.58 -0.92 -10.62
CA ASP A 348 7.27 -1.98 -9.90
C ASP A 348 6.91 -1.99 -8.41
N ALA A 349 6.82 -0.81 -7.78
CA ALA A 349 6.37 -0.69 -6.39
C ALA A 349 4.93 -1.18 -6.18
N ILE A 350 4.01 -0.84 -7.10
CA ILE A 350 2.62 -1.32 -7.05
C ILE A 350 2.60 -2.84 -7.26
N LEU A 351 3.24 -3.34 -8.32
CA LEU A 351 3.26 -4.76 -8.65
C LEU A 351 3.84 -5.60 -7.51
N THR A 352 4.89 -5.12 -6.83
CA THR A 352 5.46 -5.80 -5.65
C THR A 352 4.41 -6.03 -4.56
N ARG A 353 3.62 -5.00 -4.24
CA ARG A 353 2.52 -5.13 -3.26
C ARG A 353 1.42 -6.06 -3.75
N LEU A 354 1.05 -5.97 -5.03
CA LEU A 354 0.02 -6.85 -5.62
C LEU A 354 0.45 -8.32 -5.62
N VAL A 355 1.73 -8.61 -5.90
CA VAL A 355 2.28 -9.97 -5.84
C VAL A 355 2.26 -10.49 -4.40
N GLN A 356 2.57 -9.66 -3.41
CA GLN A 356 2.44 -10.03 -1.99
C GLN A 356 0.99 -10.36 -1.59
N MET A 357 0.01 -9.82 -2.30
CA MET A 357 -1.42 -10.10 -2.12
C MET A 357 -1.91 -11.31 -2.93
N GLY A 358 -1.01 -12.00 -3.65
CA GLY A 358 -1.33 -13.23 -4.40
C GLY A 358 -1.61 -13.03 -5.88
N ALA A 359 -1.45 -11.82 -6.42
CA ALA A 359 -1.49 -11.63 -7.87
C ALA A 359 -0.22 -12.10 -8.56
N ARG A 360 -0.37 -12.36 -9.85
CA ARG A 360 0.67 -12.82 -10.76
C ARG A 360 0.75 -11.87 -11.92
N VAL A 361 1.93 -11.47 -12.36
CA VAL A 361 2.05 -10.66 -13.58
C VAL A 361 1.69 -11.57 -14.77
N ALA A 362 0.66 -11.21 -15.51
CA ALA A 362 0.25 -11.93 -16.70
C ALA A 362 1.34 -11.77 -17.78
N GLU A 363 1.68 -12.87 -18.47
CA GLU A 363 2.66 -12.94 -19.57
C GLU A 363 4.14 -13.06 -19.20
N GLU A 364 4.50 -13.50 -17.99
CA GLU A 364 5.85 -13.99 -17.74
C GLU A 364 5.90 -15.45 -17.32
N ASP A 365 5.83 -16.30 -18.34
CA ASP A 365 6.49 -17.59 -18.37
C ASP A 365 8.04 -17.44 -18.41
N ARG A 366 8.59 -16.43 -17.70
CA ARG A 366 10.01 -16.09 -17.66
C ARG A 366 10.63 -16.60 -16.37
N ASP A 367 11.86 -17.06 -16.50
CA ASP A 367 12.66 -17.46 -15.34
C ASP A 367 12.98 -16.23 -14.49
N ALA A 368 13.08 -16.45 -13.18
CA ALA A 368 13.43 -15.42 -12.24
C ALA A 368 14.81 -14.83 -12.54
N ARG A 369 14.95 -13.51 -12.38
CA ARG A 369 16.25 -12.87 -12.54
C ARG A 369 17.16 -13.30 -11.38
N LEU A 370 18.35 -13.79 -11.71
CA LEU A 370 19.33 -14.23 -10.73
C LEU A 370 20.56 -13.32 -10.78
N GLU A 371 20.94 -12.76 -9.64
CA GLU A 371 22.16 -11.96 -9.50
C GLU A 371 23.06 -12.57 -8.43
N ALA A 372 24.38 -12.55 -8.68
CA ALA A 372 25.36 -13.09 -7.75
C ALA A 372 25.59 -12.13 -6.58
N ALA A 373 25.60 -12.65 -5.35
CA ALA A 373 26.04 -11.88 -4.19
C ALA A 373 27.54 -11.55 -4.31
N THR A 374 27.89 -10.27 -4.24
CA THR A 374 29.28 -9.80 -4.41
C THR A 374 30.08 -9.80 -3.11
N GLN A 375 29.41 -9.89 -1.96
CA GLN A 375 30.02 -9.86 -0.63
C GLN A 375 29.29 -10.83 0.31
N PRO A 376 30.00 -11.48 1.24
CA PRO A 376 29.36 -12.31 2.25
C PRO A 376 28.36 -11.48 3.06
N GLY A 377 27.17 -12.03 3.30
CA GLY A 377 26.15 -11.35 4.08
C GLY A 377 25.33 -10.28 3.34
N VAL A 378 25.60 -10.02 2.05
CA VAL A 378 25.02 -8.89 1.29
C VAL A 378 24.30 -9.38 0.04
N ALA A 379 23.00 -9.09 -0.05
CA ALA A 379 22.20 -9.38 -1.24
C ALA A 379 22.37 -8.29 -2.33
N PRO A 380 22.15 -8.63 -3.62
CA PRO A 380 22.09 -7.65 -4.71
C PRO A 380 21.02 -6.59 -4.47
N ARG A 381 21.12 -5.41 -5.11
CA ARG A 381 20.26 -4.24 -4.78
C ARG A 381 18.76 -4.49 -4.92
N ASP A 382 18.36 -5.30 -5.89
CA ASP A 382 16.96 -5.54 -6.24
C ASP A 382 16.51 -6.96 -5.84
N PHE A 383 17.00 -7.47 -4.71
CA PHE A 383 16.64 -8.81 -4.24
C PHE A 383 15.15 -8.90 -3.86
N TYR A 384 14.54 -10.06 -4.14
CA TYR A 384 13.18 -10.35 -3.66
C TYR A 384 13.19 -10.67 -2.16
N SER A 385 12.42 -9.91 -1.38
CA SER A 385 12.22 -10.16 0.05
C SER A 385 11.06 -11.14 0.27
N THR A 386 11.33 -12.25 0.95
CA THR A 386 10.37 -13.34 1.13
C THR A 386 9.27 -13.00 2.14
N THR A 387 8.09 -13.57 1.91
CA THR A 387 6.94 -13.53 2.83
C THR A 387 6.84 -14.84 3.63
N ILE A 388 5.85 -14.95 4.51
CA ILE A 388 5.56 -16.24 5.18
C ILE A 388 4.93 -17.28 4.24
N TYR A 389 4.44 -16.88 3.07
CA TYR A 389 3.64 -17.77 2.24
C TYR A 389 4.50 -18.77 1.46
N PRO A 390 4.02 -20.01 1.32
CA PRO A 390 4.36 -20.91 0.23
C PRO A 390 4.82 -20.23 -1.09
N THR A 391 6.11 -20.16 -1.36
CA THR A 391 6.65 -19.53 -2.59
C THR A 391 7.21 -20.57 -3.56
N GLU A 392 7.01 -20.34 -4.85
CA GLU A 392 7.66 -21.06 -5.95
C GLU A 392 8.37 -20.07 -6.86
N VAL A 393 9.53 -20.47 -7.38
CA VAL A 393 10.35 -19.66 -8.28
C VAL A 393 10.62 -20.44 -9.56
N ARG A 394 10.47 -19.80 -10.72
CA ARG A 394 10.71 -20.39 -12.02
C ARG A 394 12.18 -20.27 -12.40
N VAL A 395 12.84 -21.40 -12.66
CA VAL A 395 14.25 -21.48 -13.05
C VAL A 395 14.40 -22.50 -14.16
N GLY A 396 15.01 -22.13 -15.29
CA GLY A 396 15.18 -23.03 -16.44
C GLY A 396 13.86 -23.50 -17.05
N GLY A 397 12.80 -22.70 -16.97
CA GLY A 397 11.44 -23.05 -17.38
C GLY A 397 10.65 -23.89 -16.38
N GLN A 398 11.23 -24.26 -15.23
CA GLN A 398 10.60 -25.13 -14.23
C GLN A 398 10.23 -24.36 -12.96
N TRP A 399 9.03 -24.58 -12.44
CA TRP A 399 8.62 -24.04 -11.14
C TRP A 399 9.23 -24.89 -10.02
N VAL A 400 10.12 -24.27 -9.24
CA VAL A 400 10.81 -24.88 -8.11
C VAL A 400 10.21 -24.38 -6.81
N ARG A 401 9.85 -25.31 -5.92
CA ARG A 401 9.36 -24.97 -4.59
C ARG A 401 10.48 -24.45 -3.71
N VAL A 402 10.26 -23.29 -3.09
CA VAL A 402 11.20 -22.72 -2.12
C VAL A 402 11.10 -23.49 -0.80
N THR A 403 12.22 -23.99 -0.32
CA THR A 403 12.32 -24.68 0.97
C THR A 403 12.75 -23.71 2.09
N GLY A 404 12.42 -24.04 3.34
CA GLY A 404 12.78 -23.21 4.50
C GLY A 404 12.05 -21.86 4.55
N GLN A 405 10.83 -21.79 4.00
CA GLN A 405 10.05 -20.56 3.87
C GLN A 405 9.94 -19.79 5.20
N ARG A 406 10.26 -18.50 5.14
CA ARG A 406 10.14 -17.56 6.25
C ARG A 406 10.05 -16.13 5.73
N MET A 407 9.59 -15.22 6.57
CA MET A 407 9.63 -13.80 6.28
C MET A 407 11.05 -13.22 6.44
N ASP A 408 11.30 -12.09 5.77
CA ASP A 408 12.53 -11.29 5.87
C ASP A 408 13.81 -12.06 5.50
N ALA A 409 13.71 -12.91 4.47
CA ALA A 409 14.83 -13.64 3.90
C ALA A 409 14.93 -13.39 2.38
N VAL A 410 15.95 -13.98 1.76
CA VAL A 410 16.13 -13.98 0.31
C VAL A 410 16.02 -15.39 -0.24
N ILE A 411 15.75 -15.53 -1.53
CA ILE A 411 15.72 -16.84 -2.19
C ILE A 411 17.05 -17.07 -2.91
N VAL A 412 17.73 -18.16 -2.57
CA VAL A 412 18.98 -18.60 -3.21
C VAL A 412 18.70 -19.82 -4.08
N ILE A 413 19.22 -19.81 -5.31
CA ILE A 413 19.11 -20.89 -6.29
C ILE A 413 20.42 -21.68 -6.38
N ASP A 414 20.42 -22.89 -5.84
CA ASP A 414 21.54 -23.83 -5.82
C ASP A 414 21.24 -25.08 -6.66
N GLY A 415 22.24 -25.92 -6.90
CA GLY A 415 22.09 -27.17 -7.67
C GLY A 415 22.35 -27.01 -9.18
N PRO A 416 22.43 -28.14 -9.91
CA PRO A 416 22.77 -28.14 -11.32
C PRO A 416 21.61 -27.57 -12.17
N PRO A 417 21.88 -27.04 -13.37
CA PRO A 417 20.88 -26.33 -14.19
C PRO A 417 19.63 -27.16 -14.55
N ASP A 418 19.76 -28.48 -14.57
CA ASP A 418 18.74 -29.48 -14.87
C ASP A 418 17.92 -29.95 -13.64
N ALA A 419 18.37 -29.61 -12.43
CA ALA A 419 17.66 -29.89 -11.18
C ALA A 419 17.88 -28.75 -10.15
N PRO A 420 17.41 -27.53 -10.45
CA PRO A 420 17.57 -26.38 -9.56
C PRO A 420 16.85 -26.60 -8.24
N ARG A 421 17.45 -26.10 -7.15
CA ARG A 421 16.89 -26.08 -5.80
C ARG A 421 16.77 -24.63 -5.35
N ALA A 422 15.58 -24.26 -4.85
CA ALA A 422 15.34 -22.95 -4.27
C ALA A 422 15.22 -23.06 -2.75
N SER A 423 15.93 -22.20 -2.02
CA SER A 423 15.85 -22.17 -0.55
C SER A 423 15.84 -20.73 -0.03
N CYS A 424 15.06 -20.49 1.02
CA CYS A 424 15.13 -19.24 1.76
C CYS A 424 16.42 -19.19 2.59
N ARG A 425 17.20 -18.12 2.45
CA ARG A 425 18.42 -17.87 3.21
C ARG A 425 18.36 -16.48 3.83
N LEU A 426 18.80 -16.37 5.09
CA LEU A 426 18.96 -15.06 5.72
C LEU A 426 20.13 -14.32 5.09
N LEU A 427 20.08 -12.98 5.07
CA LEU A 427 21.15 -12.14 4.50
C LEU A 427 22.53 -12.55 5.01
N ARG A 428 22.70 -12.68 6.34
CA ARG A 428 23.97 -13.10 6.98
C ARG A 428 24.49 -14.49 6.58
N GLY A 429 23.64 -15.33 5.98
CA GLY A 429 24.01 -16.64 5.49
C GLY A 429 24.51 -16.63 4.04
N LEU A 430 24.44 -15.50 3.33
CA LEU A 430 24.88 -15.40 1.95
C LEU A 430 26.40 -15.52 1.82
N ALA A 431 26.84 -16.36 0.88
CA ALA A 431 28.21 -16.44 0.42
C ALA A 431 28.42 -15.62 -0.85
N VAL A 432 29.68 -15.33 -1.19
CA VAL A 432 30.01 -14.77 -2.51
C VAL A 432 29.59 -15.77 -3.59
N ASP A 433 29.05 -15.25 -4.70
CA ASP A 433 28.54 -16.01 -5.85
C ASP A 433 27.25 -16.81 -5.60
N ASP A 434 26.63 -16.71 -4.41
CA ASP A 434 25.26 -17.19 -4.21
C ASP A 434 24.33 -16.51 -5.24
N ARG A 435 23.57 -17.31 -5.99
CA ARG A 435 22.62 -16.80 -6.99
C ARG A 435 21.31 -16.42 -6.30
N VAL A 436 21.12 -15.13 -6.09
CA VAL A 436 19.97 -14.57 -5.39
C VAL A 436 18.90 -14.15 -6.40
N VAL A 437 17.63 -14.46 -6.10
CA VAL A 437 16.48 -14.02 -6.88
C VAL A 437 16.29 -12.50 -6.73
N CYS A 438 16.20 -11.81 -7.86
CA CYS A 438 15.99 -10.37 -7.96
C CYS A 438 14.74 -10.04 -8.77
N GLY A 439 14.13 -8.89 -8.48
CA GLY A 439 12.87 -8.47 -9.08
C GLY A 439 11.67 -9.29 -8.60
N ILE A 440 10.63 -9.36 -9.44
CA ILE A 440 9.36 -10.06 -9.18
C ILE A 440 9.02 -11.08 -10.25
N GLU A 441 9.84 -11.16 -11.30
CA GLU A 441 9.69 -12.06 -12.44
C GLU A 441 9.89 -13.51 -12.00
N GLY A 442 9.06 -14.43 -12.52
CA GLY A 442 9.19 -15.86 -12.24
C GLY A 442 8.94 -16.24 -10.77
N ILE A 443 8.23 -15.42 -9.99
CA ILE A 443 7.87 -15.72 -8.59
C ILE A 443 6.36 -15.90 -8.48
N ARG A 444 5.91 -16.94 -7.77
CA ARG A 444 4.50 -17.07 -7.38
C ARG A 444 4.37 -17.48 -5.93
N ILE A 445 3.51 -16.78 -5.20
CA ILE A 445 3.11 -17.16 -3.86
C ILE A 445 1.78 -17.90 -3.90
N HIS A 446 1.58 -18.79 -2.93
CA HIS A 446 0.32 -19.52 -2.74
C HIS A 446 -0.23 -19.16 -1.35
N PRO A 447 -1.10 -18.14 -1.26
CA PRO A 447 -1.81 -17.86 -0.01
C PRO A 447 -2.64 -19.09 0.38
N THR A 448 -2.53 -19.57 1.63
CA THR A 448 -3.44 -20.58 2.16
C THR A 448 -4.80 -19.94 2.47
N HIS A 449 -5.87 -20.71 2.22
CA HIS A 449 -7.26 -20.28 2.30
C HIS A 449 -7.57 -19.49 3.59
N VAL A 450 -8.08 -18.27 3.41
CA VAL A 450 -8.47 -17.35 4.49
C VAL A 450 -9.85 -17.77 4.99
N PRO A 451 -10.03 -18.12 6.28
CA PRO A 451 -11.38 -18.21 6.84
C PRO A 451 -12.02 -16.82 6.79
N ALA A 452 -13.24 -16.73 6.27
CA ALA A 452 -13.98 -15.49 6.11
C ALA A 452 -13.86 -14.57 7.34
N ALA A 453 -13.34 -13.36 7.13
CA ALA A 453 -13.57 -12.27 8.07
C ALA A 453 -15.07 -11.99 8.07
N GLY A 454 -15.75 -12.41 9.14
CA GLY A 454 -17.20 -12.28 9.27
C GLY A 454 -17.65 -10.81 9.24
N GLU A 455 -18.50 -10.52 8.25
CA GLU A 455 -19.53 -9.49 8.13
C GLU A 455 -19.22 -7.99 8.29
N THR A 456 -19.72 -7.27 7.29
CA THR A 456 -20.20 -5.88 7.24
C THR A 456 -20.68 -5.31 8.58
N PHE A 457 -20.08 -4.18 8.98
CA PHE A 457 -20.50 -3.26 10.06
C PHE A 457 -21.03 -3.94 11.35
N GLY A 458 -20.11 -4.20 12.28
CA GLY A 458 -20.43 -4.61 13.66
C GLY A 458 -19.59 -3.86 14.67
N PHE A 459 -20.14 -3.65 15.88
CA PHE A 459 -19.36 -3.18 17.03
C PHE A 459 -18.52 -4.36 17.57
N MET A 460 -17.29 -4.11 18.04
CA MET A 460 -16.34 -5.12 18.56
C MET A 460 -15.82 -6.16 17.53
N THR A 461 -15.68 -5.77 16.26
CA THR A 461 -15.21 -6.65 15.17
C THR A 461 -13.69 -6.83 15.11
N ALA A 462 -12.91 -5.94 15.76
CA ALA A 462 -11.45 -6.07 15.80
C ALA A 462 -11.02 -7.34 16.55
N GLU A 463 -10.07 -8.11 15.97
CA GLU A 463 -9.56 -9.36 16.55
C GLU A 463 -8.97 -9.19 17.97
N THR A 464 -8.58 -7.97 18.34
CA THR A 464 -7.89 -7.64 19.60
C THR A 464 -8.79 -7.00 20.67
N SER A 465 -10.12 -7.12 20.56
CA SER A 465 -11.03 -6.58 21.58
C SER A 465 -10.93 -7.34 22.91
N SER A 466 -10.65 -6.62 24.00
CA SER A 466 -10.66 -7.14 25.37
C SER A 466 -12.06 -7.52 25.88
N GLU A 467 -13.13 -7.17 25.14
CA GLU A 467 -14.53 -7.40 25.50
C GLU A 467 -15.09 -8.73 24.94
N ARG A 468 -14.28 -9.52 24.21
CA ARG A 468 -14.68 -10.88 23.78
C ARG A 468 -14.65 -11.86 24.95
N ARG A 469 -15.56 -12.84 24.92
CA ARG A 469 -15.57 -13.97 25.87
C ARG A 469 -14.36 -14.88 25.62
N VAL A 470 -13.36 -14.77 26.49
CA VAL A 470 -12.13 -15.60 26.48
C VAL A 470 -12.47 -17.09 26.51
N GLU A 471 -13.53 -17.49 27.21
CA GLU A 471 -13.97 -18.88 27.34
C GLU A 471 -14.29 -19.53 26.00
N LEU A 472 -14.90 -18.80 25.05
CA LEU A 472 -15.21 -19.32 23.72
C LEU A 472 -13.97 -19.51 22.85
N ALA A 473 -12.93 -18.68 23.06
CA ALA A 473 -11.65 -18.88 22.41
C ALA A 473 -10.94 -20.10 23.00
N VAL A 474 -10.93 -20.24 24.33
CA VAL A 474 -10.36 -21.39 25.03
C VAL A 474 -11.03 -22.70 24.62
N ASP A 475 -12.36 -22.74 24.52
CA ASP A 475 -13.11 -23.95 24.13
C ASP A 475 -12.69 -24.43 22.73
N ARG A 476 -12.51 -23.50 21.78
CA ARG A 476 -12.04 -23.81 20.42
C ARG A 476 -10.59 -24.29 20.42
N ILE A 477 -9.71 -23.60 21.14
CA ILE A 477 -8.29 -23.97 21.23
C ILE A 477 -8.12 -25.34 21.89
N ALA A 478 -8.84 -25.63 22.98
CA ALA A 478 -8.82 -26.93 23.63
C ALA A 478 -9.23 -28.05 22.67
N TRP A 479 -10.29 -27.83 21.90
CA TRP A 479 -10.74 -28.80 20.90
C TRP A 479 -9.71 -29.00 19.77
N GLU A 480 -9.11 -27.93 19.25
CA GLU A 480 -8.04 -28.00 18.25
C GLU A 480 -6.83 -28.77 18.79
N MET A 481 -6.34 -28.41 19.98
CA MET A 481 -5.19 -29.06 20.63
C MET A 481 -5.41 -30.56 20.84
N ARG A 482 -6.60 -30.98 21.28
CA ARG A 482 -6.95 -32.40 21.40
C ARG A 482 -6.86 -33.12 20.07
N ARG A 483 -7.47 -32.57 19.02
CA ARG A 483 -7.44 -33.19 17.68
C ARG A 483 -6.02 -33.30 17.13
N LEU A 484 -5.19 -32.28 17.37
CA LEU A 484 -3.78 -32.31 17.00
C LEU A 484 -3.04 -33.42 17.75
N ARG A 485 -3.20 -33.53 19.06
CA ARG A 485 -2.60 -34.61 19.85
C ARG A 485 -3.06 -35.99 19.36
N ASP A 486 -4.36 -36.18 19.19
CA ASP A 486 -4.96 -37.48 18.83
C ASP A 486 -4.52 -37.95 17.43
N ARG A 487 -4.13 -37.03 16.53
CA ARG A 487 -3.56 -37.36 15.20
C ARG A 487 -2.02 -37.39 15.15
N GLY A 488 -1.35 -37.23 16.29
CA GLY A 488 0.12 -37.17 16.36
C GLY A 488 0.73 -35.89 15.79
N GLY A 489 -0.03 -34.79 15.78
CA GLY A 489 0.45 -33.46 15.39
C GLY A 489 1.42 -32.85 16.42
N LYS A 490 2.05 -31.75 16.04
CA LYS A 490 3.09 -31.07 16.81
C LYS A 490 2.62 -29.71 17.29
N ILE A 491 2.57 -29.53 18.61
CA ILE A 491 2.25 -28.26 19.28
C ILE A 491 3.52 -27.74 19.95
N VAL A 492 3.89 -26.50 19.65
CA VAL A 492 5.04 -25.82 20.27
C VAL A 492 4.55 -24.71 21.19
N VAL A 493 5.13 -24.60 22.38
CA VAL A 493 4.81 -23.52 23.32
C VAL A 493 5.97 -22.52 23.39
N VAL A 494 5.66 -21.23 23.29
CA VAL A 494 6.60 -20.13 23.54
C VAL A 494 6.17 -19.43 24.83
N ALA A 495 6.96 -19.48 25.89
CA ALA A 495 6.53 -19.00 27.21
C ALA A 495 7.48 -17.95 27.80
N GLY A 496 6.89 -16.94 28.46
CA GLY A 496 7.60 -15.91 29.22
C GLY A 496 7.43 -16.07 30.73
N PRO A 497 8.27 -15.42 31.57
CA PRO A 497 8.25 -15.59 33.02
C PRO A 497 6.92 -15.19 33.69
N VAL A 498 6.10 -14.37 33.02
CA VAL A 498 4.74 -13.99 33.46
C VAL A 498 3.84 -15.20 33.67
N VAL A 499 4.06 -16.31 32.94
CA VAL A 499 3.35 -17.59 33.17
C VAL A 499 3.52 -18.07 34.61
N ILE A 500 4.71 -17.92 35.19
CA ILE A 500 4.95 -18.29 36.59
C ILE A 500 4.35 -17.27 37.54
N HIS A 501 4.55 -15.97 37.28
CA HIS A 501 4.10 -14.89 38.16
C HIS A 501 2.57 -14.84 38.33
N THR A 502 1.82 -15.27 37.31
CA THR A 502 0.36 -15.33 37.29
C THR A 502 -0.20 -16.66 37.81
N GLY A 503 0.66 -17.60 38.22
CA GLY A 503 0.25 -18.91 38.71
C GLY A 503 -0.10 -19.93 37.62
N GLY A 504 0.20 -19.64 36.35
CA GLY A 504 -0.02 -20.55 35.21
C GLY A 504 0.94 -21.75 35.14
N GLY A 505 2.06 -21.71 35.86
CA GLY A 505 3.11 -22.76 35.83
C GLY A 505 2.59 -24.19 35.99
N PRO A 506 1.84 -24.52 37.06
CA PRO A 506 1.28 -25.86 37.27
C PRO A 506 0.33 -26.33 36.16
N HIS A 507 -0.39 -25.42 35.51
CA HIS A 507 -1.29 -25.74 34.40
C HIS A 507 -0.48 -26.10 33.15
N LEU A 508 0.53 -25.29 32.80
CA LEU A 508 1.41 -25.60 31.66
C LEU A 508 2.21 -26.90 31.89
N ALA A 509 2.66 -27.17 33.11
CA ALA A 509 3.31 -28.43 33.45
C ALA A 509 2.38 -29.65 33.20
N ARG A 510 1.09 -29.55 33.52
CA ARG A 510 0.11 -30.61 33.18
C ARG A 510 -0.09 -30.79 31.69
N LEU A 511 -0.12 -29.69 30.91
CA LEU A 511 -0.20 -29.79 29.45
C LEU A 511 1.00 -30.55 28.86
N VAL A 512 2.21 -30.31 29.38
CA VAL A 512 3.42 -31.07 29.01
C VAL A 512 3.23 -32.55 29.36
N ARG A 513 2.86 -32.84 30.62
CA ARG A 513 2.65 -34.21 31.11
C ARG A 513 1.61 -35.00 30.30
N HIS A 514 0.53 -34.33 29.86
CA HIS A 514 -0.57 -34.96 29.11
C HIS A 514 -0.30 -35.01 27.58
N GLY A 515 0.91 -34.66 27.14
CA GLY A 515 1.35 -34.80 25.75
C GLY A 515 0.80 -33.74 24.80
N TYR A 516 0.35 -32.58 25.30
CA TYR A 516 -0.09 -31.47 24.45
C TYR A 516 1.05 -30.55 24.02
N VAL A 517 2.28 -30.77 24.48
CA VAL A 517 3.44 -29.92 24.17
C VAL A 517 4.59 -30.78 23.67
N GLN A 518 5.03 -30.55 22.44
CA GLN A 518 6.11 -31.29 21.78
C GLN A 518 7.44 -30.52 21.76
N ALA A 519 7.42 -29.21 22.00
CA ALA A 519 8.63 -28.43 22.28
C ALA A 519 8.29 -27.17 23.09
N LEU A 520 9.24 -26.73 23.92
CA LEU A 520 9.13 -25.49 24.71
C LEU A 520 10.23 -24.50 24.34
N LEU A 521 9.85 -23.27 23.98
CA LEU A 521 10.77 -22.17 23.67
C LEU A 521 10.63 -21.08 24.72
N ALA A 522 11.71 -20.71 25.38
CA ALA A 522 11.70 -19.74 26.46
C ALA A 522 13.03 -19.01 26.63
N GLY A 523 13.09 -18.06 27.55
CA GLY A 523 14.34 -17.45 28.00
C GLY A 523 14.74 -17.92 29.39
N ASN A 524 15.94 -17.52 29.83
CA ASN A 524 16.47 -17.83 31.18
C ASN A 524 15.49 -17.46 32.31
N GLY A 525 14.77 -16.35 32.16
CA GLY A 525 13.82 -15.86 33.16
C GLY A 525 12.69 -16.84 33.48
N LEU A 526 12.06 -17.48 32.47
CA LEU A 526 11.00 -18.47 32.73
C LEU A 526 11.60 -19.66 33.50
N ALA A 527 12.71 -20.19 33.01
CA ALA A 527 13.36 -21.35 33.59
C ALA A 527 13.78 -21.12 35.06
N ALA A 528 14.41 -19.98 35.35
CA ALA A 528 14.83 -19.66 36.70
C ALA A 528 13.64 -19.49 37.68
N HIS A 529 12.53 -18.88 37.23
CA HIS A 529 11.34 -18.73 38.08
C HIS A 529 10.53 -20.02 38.25
N ASP A 530 10.49 -20.90 37.26
CA ASP A 530 9.88 -22.24 37.39
C ASP A 530 10.61 -23.05 38.48
N ILE A 531 11.95 -23.02 38.45
CA ILE A 531 12.80 -23.72 39.43
C ILE A 531 12.71 -23.06 40.81
N GLU A 532 12.67 -21.71 40.87
CA GLU A 532 12.44 -20.97 42.12
C GLU A 532 11.11 -21.39 42.77
N GLN A 533 10.03 -21.46 41.98
CA GLN A 533 8.71 -21.86 42.44
C GLN A 533 8.73 -23.29 42.97
N ALA A 534 9.32 -24.23 42.23
CA ALA A 534 9.38 -25.64 42.60
C ALA A 534 10.22 -25.91 43.87
N ARG A 535 11.25 -25.09 44.15
CA ARG A 535 12.13 -25.28 45.32
C ARG A 535 11.69 -24.50 46.54
N PHE A 536 11.24 -23.26 46.35
CA PHE A 536 11.04 -22.31 47.43
C PHE A 536 9.58 -21.87 47.57
N GLY A 537 8.71 -22.26 46.64
CA GLY A 537 7.30 -21.82 46.61
C GLY A 537 7.14 -20.33 46.27
N THR A 538 8.20 -19.67 45.81
CA THR A 538 8.22 -18.23 45.50
C THR A 538 8.52 -17.94 44.04
N SER A 539 8.13 -16.76 43.58
CA SER A 539 8.64 -16.16 42.35
C SER A 539 8.97 -14.69 42.63
N LEU A 540 10.22 -14.27 42.36
CA LEU A 540 10.76 -12.96 42.78
C LEU A 540 10.63 -12.71 44.30
N GLY A 541 10.66 -13.78 45.10
CA GLY A 541 10.49 -13.69 46.55
C GLY A 541 9.06 -13.46 47.05
N VAL A 542 8.06 -13.54 46.17
CA VAL A 542 6.63 -13.51 46.52
C VAL A 542 6.10 -14.95 46.62
N ASP A 543 5.42 -15.29 47.71
CA ASP A 543 4.68 -16.56 47.83
C ASP A 543 3.44 -16.49 46.94
N LEU A 544 3.40 -17.30 45.88
CA LEU A 544 2.33 -17.27 44.88
C LEU A 544 0.98 -17.79 45.41
N LYS A 545 0.95 -18.57 46.49
CA LYS A 545 -0.30 -19.05 47.10
C LYS A 545 -0.95 -17.99 47.99
N ARG A 546 -0.13 -17.12 48.59
CA ARG A 546 -0.57 -16.11 49.56
C ARG A 546 -0.53 -14.68 49.03
N GLY A 547 0.17 -14.43 47.93
CA GLY A 547 0.35 -13.09 47.34
C GLY A 547 1.17 -12.14 48.22
N ILE A 548 1.99 -12.66 49.15
CA ILE A 548 2.77 -11.85 50.09
C ILE A 548 4.28 -12.04 49.88
N ASN A 549 5.05 -10.98 50.15
CA ASN A 549 6.51 -11.04 50.14
C ASN A 549 7.04 -11.94 51.26
N VAL A 550 7.94 -12.87 50.92
CA VAL A 550 8.66 -13.70 51.88
C VAL A 550 9.92 -12.96 52.34
N ARG A 551 10.15 -12.91 53.65
CA ARG A 551 11.35 -12.27 54.22
C ARG A 551 12.61 -12.97 53.71
N GLY A 552 13.44 -12.25 52.96
CA GLY A 552 14.65 -12.79 52.32
C GLY A 552 14.44 -13.45 50.95
N GLY A 553 13.21 -13.45 50.42
CA GLY A 553 12.84 -14.14 49.18
C GLY A 553 13.53 -13.61 47.91
N HIS A 554 14.02 -12.37 47.91
CA HIS A 554 14.78 -11.81 46.79
C HIS A 554 16.04 -12.62 46.42
N ARG A 555 16.54 -13.47 47.34
CA ARG A 555 17.70 -14.35 47.12
C ARG A 555 17.32 -15.69 46.45
N ASN A 556 16.06 -16.10 46.54
CA ASN A 556 15.60 -17.43 46.11
C ASN A 556 15.84 -17.63 44.62
N HIS A 557 15.65 -16.59 43.81
CA HIS A 557 15.93 -16.62 42.38
C HIS A 557 17.40 -16.98 42.06
N LEU A 558 18.36 -16.29 42.68
CA LEU A 558 19.78 -16.58 42.50
C LEU A 558 20.18 -17.94 43.06
N TYR A 559 19.52 -18.38 44.14
CA TYR A 559 19.74 -19.70 44.72
C TYR A 559 19.24 -20.82 43.81
N ALA A 560 18.10 -20.63 43.14
CA ALA A 560 17.58 -21.56 42.15
C ALA A 560 18.58 -21.72 40.99
N ILE A 561 19.12 -20.60 40.47
CA ILE A 561 20.15 -20.63 39.44
C ILE A 561 21.41 -21.36 39.93
N ASN A 562 21.90 -21.02 41.12
CA ASN A 562 23.11 -21.62 41.66
C ASN A 562 22.97 -23.13 41.90
N LEU A 563 21.81 -23.57 42.39
CA LEU A 563 21.50 -25.00 42.59
C LEU A 563 21.62 -25.79 41.28
N VAL A 564 21.06 -25.27 40.19
CA VAL A 564 21.12 -25.93 38.88
C VAL A 564 22.54 -25.97 38.36
N ARG A 565 23.29 -24.87 38.51
CA ARG A 565 24.71 -24.81 38.13
C ARG A 565 25.55 -25.80 38.93
N GLU A 566 25.30 -25.95 40.22
CA GLU A 566 25.94 -26.95 41.09
C GLU A 566 25.60 -28.39 40.67
N CYS A 567 24.36 -28.62 40.19
CA CYS A 567 23.96 -29.90 39.63
C CYS A 567 24.60 -30.19 38.26
N GLY A 568 25.07 -29.16 37.56
CA GLY A 568 25.63 -29.23 36.20
C GLY A 568 24.59 -29.06 35.09
N GLY A 569 23.34 -28.74 35.44
CA GLY A 569 22.23 -28.53 34.50
C GLY A 569 20.88 -28.95 35.09
N ILE A 570 19.81 -28.55 34.41
CA ILE A 570 18.41 -28.81 34.74
C ILE A 570 18.13 -30.31 34.75
N ARG A 571 18.59 -31.05 33.72
CA ARG A 571 18.41 -32.51 33.65
C ARG A 571 19.04 -33.20 34.86
N GLN A 572 20.27 -32.81 35.21
CA GLN A 572 21.00 -33.35 36.34
C GLN A 572 20.33 -32.98 37.68
N ALA A 573 19.72 -31.79 37.78
CA ALA A 573 18.96 -31.40 38.96
C ALA A 573 17.68 -32.27 39.14
N VAL A 574 17.03 -32.67 38.06
CA VAL A 574 15.90 -33.62 38.08
C VAL A 574 16.37 -35.02 38.47
N GLU A 575 17.42 -35.54 37.83
CA GLU A 575 17.97 -36.88 38.09
C GLU A 575 18.47 -37.04 39.54
N ARG A 576 19.01 -35.97 40.14
CA ARG A 576 19.44 -35.94 41.55
C ARG A 576 18.27 -35.76 42.54
N GLY A 577 17.05 -35.55 42.05
CA GLY A 577 15.86 -35.34 42.88
C GLY A 577 15.83 -33.98 43.58
N GLU A 578 16.65 -33.02 43.12
CA GLU A 578 16.62 -31.63 43.60
C GLU A 578 15.41 -30.89 43.01
N LEU A 579 15.12 -31.08 41.72
CA LEU A 579 13.91 -30.59 41.07
C LEU A 579 12.88 -31.73 40.91
N ARG A 580 11.68 -31.58 41.49
CA ARG A 580 10.66 -32.66 41.57
C ARG A 580 9.31 -32.30 40.97
N GLU A 581 9.14 -31.06 40.57
CA GLU A 581 7.92 -30.51 39.97
C GLU A 581 8.27 -29.27 39.14
N GLY A 582 7.30 -28.76 38.38
CA GLY A 582 7.47 -27.59 37.51
C GLY A 582 7.44 -27.95 36.02
N ILE A 583 7.45 -26.93 35.17
CA ILE A 583 7.39 -27.08 33.71
C ILE A 583 8.61 -27.84 33.20
N LEU A 584 9.81 -27.44 33.66
CA LEU A 584 11.06 -28.03 33.19
C LEU A 584 11.27 -29.46 33.71
N TYR A 585 10.76 -29.77 34.90
CA TYR A 585 10.71 -31.14 35.41
C TYR A 585 9.92 -32.04 34.45
N GLU A 586 8.69 -31.62 34.09
CA GLU A 586 7.85 -32.38 33.16
C GLU A 586 8.49 -32.48 31.77
N CYS A 587 9.20 -31.45 31.31
CA CYS A 587 9.91 -31.53 30.03
C CYS A 587 11.02 -32.60 30.06
N VAL A 588 11.78 -32.68 31.16
CA VAL A 588 12.85 -33.68 31.31
C VAL A 588 12.27 -35.09 31.41
N GLU A 589 11.26 -35.30 32.26
CA GLU A 589 10.65 -36.61 32.50
C GLU A 589 9.95 -37.16 31.24
N ASN A 590 9.27 -36.30 30.48
CA ASN A 590 8.53 -36.70 29.28
C ASN A 590 9.36 -36.58 27.98
N GLY A 591 10.65 -36.23 28.07
CA GLY A 591 11.53 -36.11 26.91
C GLY A 591 11.15 -34.98 25.94
N VAL A 592 10.45 -33.95 26.43
CA VAL A 592 10.07 -32.79 25.61
C VAL A 592 11.27 -31.85 25.48
N PRO A 593 11.76 -31.58 24.25
CA PRO A 593 12.87 -30.66 24.04
C PRO A 593 12.48 -29.25 24.44
N PHE A 594 13.41 -28.55 25.11
CA PHE A 594 13.28 -27.13 25.41
C PHE A 594 14.51 -26.36 24.94
N VAL A 595 14.31 -25.12 24.50
CA VAL A 595 15.38 -24.21 24.09
C VAL A 595 15.29 -22.93 24.91
N LEU A 596 16.37 -22.58 25.59
CA LEU A 596 16.49 -21.37 26.40
C LEU A 596 17.35 -20.35 25.64
N ALA A 597 16.74 -19.35 25.02
CA ALA A 597 17.47 -18.27 24.36
C ALA A 597 17.90 -17.21 25.37
N GLY A 598 19.17 -16.83 25.33
CA GLY A 598 19.75 -15.81 26.19
C GLY A 598 19.19 -14.41 25.92
N SER A 599 19.33 -13.52 26.89
CA SER A 599 19.00 -12.11 26.77
C SER A 599 19.96 -11.25 27.59
N ILE A 600 20.02 -9.95 27.28
CA ILE A 600 20.94 -9.02 27.96
C ILE A 600 20.63 -8.83 29.46
N ARG A 601 19.45 -9.26 29.93
CA ARG A 601 19.02 -9.13 31.33
C ARG A 601 19.19 -10.39 32.16
N ASP A 602 19.81 -11.43 31.62
CA ASP A 602 19.83 -12.74 32.28
C ASP A 602 20.76 -12.77 33.50
N ASP A 603 20.22 -13.19 34.65
CA ASP A 603 20.98 -13.52 35.85
C ASP A 603 21.52 -14.96 35.77
N GLY A 604 22.81 -15.17 36.10
CA GLY A 604 23.46 -16.50 36.08
C GLY A 604 24.37 -16.69 34.87
N PRO A 605 23.84 -17.07 33.70
CA PRO A 605 22.56 -17.75 33.45
C PRO A 605 22.61 -19.24 33.84
N LEU A 606 21.50 -19.96 33.64
CA LEU A 606 21.48 -21.42 33.71
C LEU A 606 22.41 -22.04 32.65
N PRO A 607 23.00 -23.23 32.89
CA PRO A 607 23.93 -23.87 31.95
C PRO A 607 23.36 -24.09 30.54
N GLU A 608 22.07 -24.37 30.43
CA GLU A 608 21.36 -24.61 29.17
C GLU A 608 21.03 -23.35 28.37
N THR A 609 21.21 -22.15 28.94
CA THR A 609 20.87 -20.90 28.25
C THR A 609 21.87 -20.61 27.13
N LEU A 610 21.37 -20.55 25.89
CA LEU A 610 22.12 -20.23 24.69
C LEU A 610 22.38 -18.72 24.59
N MET A 611 23.57 -18.29 25.02
CA MET A 611 24.00 -16.89 24.94
C MET A 611 24.45 -16.47 23.55
N ASP A 612 24.80 -17.43 22.68
CA ASP A 612 24.94 -17.18 21.25
C ASP A 612 23.54 -17.11 20.62
N LEU A 613 23.09 -15.90 20.31
CA LEU A 613 21.77 -15.66 19.75
C LEU A 613 21.59 -16.19 18.33
N LEU A 614 22.69 -16.40 17.58
CA LEU A 614 22.61 -17.05 16.28
C LEU A 614 22.27 -18.53 16.46
N ALA A 615 23.01 -19.21 17.35
CA ALA A 615 22.73 -20.59 17.71
C ALA A 615 21.32 -20.75 18.33
N ALA A 616 20.88 -19.78 19.14
CA ALA A 616 19.54 -19.77 19.72
C ALA A 616 18.44 -19.65 18.65
N GLN A 617 18.59 -18.75 17.67
CA GLN A 617 17.64 -18.63 16.55
C GLN A 617 17.56 -19.91 15.72
N GLU A 618 18.70 -20.54 15.43
CA GLU A 618 18.72 -21.82 14.71
C GLU A 618 18.05 -22.94 15.51
N ALA A 619 18.28 -22.99 16.82
CA ALA A 619 17.65 -23.96 17.70
C ALA A 619 16.13 -23.76 17.78
N TYR A 620 15.65 -22.50 17.82
CA TYR A 620 14.22 -22.19 17.73
C TYR A 620 13.64 -22.63 16.39
N ALA A 621 14.30 -22.32 15.26
CA ALA A 621 13.84 -22.70 13.93
C ALA A 621 13.69 -24.23 13.79
N ARG A 622 14.67 -25.01 14.27
CA ARG A 622 14.58 -26.48 14.29
C ARG A 622 13.44 -26.97 15.19
N ALA A 623 13.23 -26.34 16.33
CA ALA A 623 12.20 -26.76 17.27
C ALA A 623 10.77 -26.52 16.74
N ILE A 624 10.55 -25.49 15.91
CA ILE A 624 9.24 -25.21 15.29
C ILE A 624 9.00 -25.94 13.97
N GLU A 625 9.99 -26.59 13.40
CA GLU A 625 9.85 -27.30 12.12
C GLU A 625 8.75 -28.37 12.20
N GLY A 626 7.79 -28.32 11.27
CA GLY A 626 6.64 -29.22 11.25
C GLY A 626 5.61 -28.98 12.37
N ALA A 627 5.62 -27.82 13.03
CA ALA A 627 4.57 -27.46 13.99
C ALA A 627 3.23 -27.28 13.27
N ASP A 628 2.17 -27.89 13.80
CA ASP A 628 0.79 -27.64 13.39
C ASP A 628 0.23 -26.40 14.11
N MET A 629 0.67 -26.16 15.35
CA MET A 629 0.21 -25.07 16.20
C MET A 629 1.33 -24.53 17.07
N ILE A 630 1.37 -23.22 17.25
CA ILE A 630 2.27 -22.54 18.18
C ILE A 630 1.47 -21.68 19.15
N LEU A 631 1.57 -21.99 20.44
CA LEU A 631 0.93 -21.28 21.53
C LEU A 631 1.94 -20.34 22.21
N MET A 632 1.71 -19.03 22.08
CA MET A 632 2.62 -18.00 22.56
C MET A 632 2.04 -17.29 23.80
N LEU A 633 2.70 -17.47 24.93
CA LEU A 633 2.22 -17.18 26.27
C LEU A 633 3.04 -16.06 26.90
N SER A 634 2.54 -14.82 26.76
CA SER A 634 3.04 -13.60 27.41
C SER A 634 4.56 -13.41 27.30
N SER A 635 5.06 -13.46 26.07
CA SER A 635 6.48 -13.48 25.76
C SER A 635 6.80 -12.67 24.51
N MET A 636 6.62 -11.35 24.57
CA MET A 636 6.74 -10.46 23.39
C MET A 636 7.98 -10.73 22.53
N LEU A 637 9.18 -10.73 23.13
CA LEU A 637 10.43 -10.90 22.38
C LEU A 637 10.51 -12.26 21.66
N HIS A 638 10.25 -13.34 22.40
CA HIS A 638 10.33 -14.70 21.84
C HIS A 638 9.19 -14.97 20.85
N ALA A 639 7.98 -14.48 21.14
CA ALA A 639 6.82 -14.62 20.26
C ALA A 639 7.04 -13.93 18.91
N ILE A 640 7.59 -12.71 18.91
CA ILE A 640 7.92 -12.00 17.67
C ILE A 640 8.99 -12.76 16.88
N GLY A 641 10.04 -13.23 17.56
CA GLY A 641 11.09 -14.02 16.93
C GLY A 641 10.55 -15.29 16.27
N VAL A 642 9.70 -16.04 16.97
CA VAL A 642 9.08 -17.27 16.47
C VAL A 642 8.11 -17.00 15.32
N GLY A 643 7.27 -15.96 15.42
CA GLY A 643 6.36 -15.56 14.35
C GLY A 643 7.10 -15.30 13.03
N ASN A 644 8.23 -14.59 13.08
CA ASN A 644 9.07 -14.33 11.90
C ASN A 644 9.70 -15.59 11.29
N MET A 645 9.86 -16.66 12.06
CA MET A 645 10.45 -17.94 11.61
C MET A 645 9.40 -18.96 11.17
N THR A 646 8.11 -18.67 11.37
CA THR A 646 7.03 -19.62 11.11
C THR A 646 6.42 -19.38 9.72
N PRO A 647 6.30 -20.40 8.86
CA PRO A 647 5.61 -20.27 7.57
C PRO A 647 4.09 -20.16 7.75
N ALA A 648 3.39 -19.68 6.70
CA ALA A 648 1.93 -19.73 6.65
C ALA A 648 1.42 -21.18 6.65
N GLY A 649 0.21 -21.41 7.19
CA GLY A 649 -0.36 -22.74 7.37
C GLY A 649 -0.13 -23.35 8.77
N VAL A 650 0.54 -22.63 9.67
CA VAL A 650 0.71 -23.00 11.07
C VAL A 650 -0.24 -22.18 11.93
N ARG A 651 -0.99 -22.84 12.81
CA ARG A 651 -1.97 -22.19 13.69
C ARG A 651 -1.26 -21.40 14.79
N LEU A 652 -1.34 -20.06 14.77
CA LEU A 652 -0.67 -19.20 15.75
C LEU A 652 -1.68 -18.64 16.77
N ILE A 653 -1.39 -18.83 18.06
CA ILE A 653 -2.23 -18.31 19.15
C ILE A 653 -1.37 -17.43 20.05
N TYR A 654 -1.80 -16.19 20.26
CA TYR A 654 -1.09 -15.21 21.10
C TYR A 654 -1.93 -14.85 22.31
N VAL A 655 -1.37 -15.02 23.50
CA VAL A 655 -2.03 -14.67 24.77
C VAL A 655 -1.14 -13.70 25.53
N ASP A 656 -1.59 -12.45 25.64
CA ASP A 656 -0.89 -11.41 26.39
C ASP A 656 -1.91 -10.46 27.02
N ILE A 657 -1.59 -9.91 28.18
CA ILE A 657 -2.46 -8.92 28.83
C ILE A 657 -2.39 -7.56 28.10
N SER A 658 -1.32 -7.31 27.34
CA SER A 658 -1.12 -6.10 26.57
C SER A 658 -1.74 -6.21 25.17
N PRO A 659 -2.78 -5.42 24.85
CA PRO A 659 -3.34 -5.38 23.51
C PRO A 659 -2.30 -5.01 22.45
N ALA A 660 -1.36 -4.13 22.78
CA ALA A 660 -0.33 -3.67 21.86
C ALA A 660 0.60 -4.82 21.41
N VAL A 661 0.92 -5.75 22.31
CA VAL A 661 1.73 -6.94 21.97
C VAL A 661 0.94 -7.86 21.05
N VAL A 662 -0.33 -8.09 21.36
CA VAL A 662 -1.22 -8.93 20.54
C VAL A 662 -1.41 -8.36 19.15
N THR A 663 -1.72 -7.07 19.01
CA THR A 663 -1.86 -6.39 17.70
C THR A 663 -0.56 -6.46 16.90
N LYS A 664 0.59 -6.21 17.52
CA LYS A 664 1.90 -6.27 16.82
C LYS A 664 2.25 -7.65 16.29
N LEU A 665 1.70 -8.71 16.87
CA LEU A 665 1.90 -10.07 16.44
C LEU A 665 0.89 -10.47 15.35
N ALA A 666 -0.36 -10.02 15.47
CA ALA A 666 -1.39 -10.21 14.45
C ALA A 666 -1.05 -9.49 13.12
N ASP A 667 -0.47 -8.28 13.18
CA ASP A 667 -0.14 -7.47 12.00
C ASP A 667 1.02 -8.03 11.15
N ARG A 668 1.72 -9.09 11.58
CA ARG A 668 2.92 -9.62 10.89
C ARG A 668 2.62 -10.66 9.82
N GLY A 669 1.43 -10.57 9.22
CA GLY A 669 1.09 -11.28 7.99
C GLY A 669 0.61 -12.73 8.17
N SER A 670 0.43 -13.22 9.40
CA SER A 670 -0.15 -14.54 9.63
C SER A 670 -1.67 -14.50 9.53
N VAL A 671 -2.19 -14.90 8.37
CA VAL A 671 -3.65 -15.03 8.10
C VAL A 671 -4.34 -16.00 9.07
N GLU A 672 -3.59 -16.87 9.74
CA GLU A 672 -4.09 -17.91 10.66
C GLU A 672 -3.86 -17.60 12.15
N SER A 673 -3.55 -16.35 12.52
CA SER A 673 -3.36 -15.96 13.91
C SER A 673 -4.65 -15.75 14.70
N THR A 674 -4.61 -16.01 16.00
CA THR A 674 -5.66 -15.61 16.93
C THR A 674 -5.03 -14.91 18.13
N GLY A 675 -5.37 -13.64 18.30
CA GLY A 675 -4.97 -12.83 19.44
C GLY A 675 -5.98 -12.88 20.59
N ILE A 676 -5.51 -13.10 21.81
CA ILE A 676 -6.33 -13.11 23.03
C ILE A 676 -5.71 -12.17 24.05
N VAL A 677 -6.46 -11.10 24.38
CA VAL A 677 -6.05 -10.13 25.40
C VAL A 677 -6.59 -10.57 26.76
N THR A 678 -5.76 -11.25 27.56
CA THR A 678 -6.15 -11.73 28.89
C THR A 678 -4.94 -12.07 29.78
N ASP A 679 -5.20 -12.33 31.06
CA ASP A 679 -4.19 -12.89 31.97
C ASP A 679 -3.83 -14.32 31.55
N VAL A 680 -2.55 -14.59 31.36
CA VAL A 680 -2.07 -15.88 30.84
C VAL A 680 -2.25 -17.03 31.82
N GLY A 681 -2.20 -16.76 33.13
CA GLY A 681 -2.47 -17.75 34.16
C GLY A 681 -3.94 -18.17 34.15
N LEU A 682 -4.85 -17.21 34.05
CA LEU A 682 -6.28 -17.46 33.86
C LEU A 682 -6.56 -18.25 32.58
N PHE A 683 -5.95 -17.86 31.46
CA PHE A 683 -6.08 -18.56 30.19
C PHE A 683 -5.66 -20.03 30.32
N LEU A 684 -4.47 -20.29 30.89
CA LEU A 684 -3.94 -21.64 31.08
C LEU A 684 -4.81 -22.47 32.03
N ASN A 685 -5.36 -21.87 33.09
CA ASN A 685 -6.28 -22.53 34.01
C ASN A 685 -7.55 -23.00 33.29
N LEU A 686 -8.17 -22.11 32.51
CA LEU A 686 -9.35 -22.44 31.72
C LEU A 686 -9.04 -23.52 30.67
N LEU A 687 -7.91 -23.39 29.98
CA LEU A 687 -7.49 -24.33 28.93
C LEU A 687 -7.25 -25.75 29.50
N ASP A 688 -6.50 -25.86 30.59
CA ASP A 688 -6.24 -27.11 31.30
C ASP A 688 -7.53 -27.74 31.83
N ALA A 689 -8.41 -26.96 32.45
CA ALA A 689 -9.72 -27.45 32.89
C ALA A 689 -10.60 -27.95 31.73
N ARG A 690 -10.58 -27.29 30.57
CA ARG A 690 -11.34 -27.70 29.39
C ARG A 690 -10.76 -28.95 28.74
N LEU A 691 -9.44 -29.06 28.62
CA LEU A 691 -8.79 -30.27 28.12
C LEU A 691 -9.04 -31.46 29.04
N GLY A 692 -8.96 -31.28 30.36
CA GLY A 692 -9.29 -32.32 31.34
C GLY A 692 -10.77 -32.74 31.33
N ALA A 693 -11.69 -31.87 30.93
CA ALA A 693 -13.11 -32.23 30.73
C ALA A 693 -13.38 -32.95 29.40
N LEU A 694 -12.45 -32.88 28.45
CA LEU A 694 -12.52 -33.56 27.16
C LEU A 694 -11.87 -34.95 27.20
N GLU A 695 -10.96 -35.19 28.14
CA GLU A 695 -10.37 -36.50 28.46
C GLU A 695 -11.37 -37.41 29.18
#